data_AF-Q8N6M6-F1
#
_entry.id   AF-Q8N6M6-F1
#
_cell.length_a   1.000
_cell.length_b   1.000
_cell.length_c   1.000
_cell.angle_alpha   90.00
_cell.angle_beta   90.00
_cell.angle_gamma   90.00
#
_symmetry.space_group_name_H-M   'P 1'
#
loop_
_entity.id
_entity.type
_entity.pdbx_description
1 polymer ?
#
loop_
_entity_poly.entity_id
_entity_poly.type
_entity_poly.pdbx_seq_one_letter_code
_entity_poly.pdbx_strand_id
1 'polypeptide(L)'
;MDIQLDPARDDLPLMANTSHILVKHYVLDLDVDFESQVIEGTIVLFLEDGNRFKKQNSSIEEACQSESNKACKFGMPEPCHIPVTNARTFSSEMEYNDFAICSKGEKDTSDKDGNHDNQEHASGISSSKYCCDTGNHGSEDFLLVLDCCDLSVLKVEEVDVAAVPGLEKFTRSPELTVVSEEFRNQIVRELVTLPANRWREQLDYYARCSQAPGCGELLFDTDTWSLQIRKTGAQTATDFPHAIRIWYKTKPEGRSVTWTSDQSGRPCVYTVGSPINNRALFPCQEPPVAMSTWQATVRAAASFVVLMSGENSAKPTQLWEECSSWYYYVTMPMPASTFTIAVGCWTEMKMETWSSNDLATERPFSPSEANFRHVGVCSHMEYPCRFQNASATTQEIIPHRVFAPVCLTGACQETLLRLIPPCLSAAHSVLGAHPFSRLDVLIVPANFPSLGMASPHIMFLSQSILTGGNHLCGTRLCHEIAHAWFGLAIGARDWTEEWLSEGFATHLEDVFWATAQQLAPYEAREQQELRACLRWRRLQDEMQCSPEEMQVLRPSKDKTGHTSDSGASVIKHGLNPEKIFMQVHYLKGYFLLRFLAKRLGDETYFSFLRKFVHTFHGQLILSQDFLQMLLENIPEEKRLELSVENIYQDWLESSGIPKPLQRERRAGAECGLARQVRAEVTKWIGVNRRPRKRKRREKEEVFEKLLPDQLVLLLEHLLEQKTLSPRTLQSLQRTYHLQDQDAEVRHRWCELIVKHKFTKAYKSVERFLQEDQAMGVYLYGELMVSEDARQQQLARRCFERTKEQMDRSSAQVVAEMLF
;
A
#
# COMPACT_ATOMS: atom_id res chain seq x y z
N MET A 1 -4.02 11.58 32.40
CA MET A 1 -4.73 10.29 32.35
C MET A 1 -4.73 9.92 30.90
N ASP A 2 -3.90 8.97 30.49
CA ASP A 2 -3.91 8.48 29.13
C ASP A 2 -5.29 7.89 28.86
N ILE A 3 -6.03 8.53 27.96
CA ILE A 3 -7.25 7.94 27.43
C ILE A 3 -6.80 6.63 26.81
N GLN A 4 -7.29 5.52 27.35
CA GLN A 4 -6.98 4.20 26.84
C GLN A 4 -7.69 4.04 25.50
N LEU A 5 -7.01 4.46 24.43
CA LEU A 5 -7.49 4.35 23.06
C LEU A 5 -7.54 2.88 22.68
N ASP A 6 -8.67 2.42 22.16
CA ASP A 6 -8.80 1.12 21.54
C ASP A 6 -8.25 1.19 20.11
N PRO A 7 -7.11 0.53 19.80
CA PRO A 7 -6.54 0.59 18.46
C PRO A 7 -7.47 0.07 17.37
N ALA A 8 -8.45 -0.75 17.73
CA ALA A 8 -9.44 -1.28 16.80
C ALA A 8 -10.61 -0.31 16.52
N ARG A 9 -10.81 0.73 17.32
CA ARG A 9 -12.02 1.58 17.21
C ARG A 9 -11.70 3.06 17.12
N ASP A 10 -10.70 3.49 17.86
CA ASP A 10 -10.35 4.88 18.00
C ASP A 10 -9.38 5.34 16.91
N ASP A 11 -9.38 6.64 16.68
CA ASP A 11 -8.41 7.28 15.82
C ASP A 11 -7.04 7.25 16.49
N LEU A 12 -6.03 6.81 15.74
CA LEU A 12 -4.71 6.51 16.30
C LEU A 12 -3.75 7.67 16.12
N PRO A 13 -3.02 8.07 17.17
CA PRO A 13 -2.10 9.18 17.09
C PRO A 13 -0.82 8.79 16.34
N LEU A 14 -0.28 9.73 15.59
CA LEU A 14 1.09 9.76 15.09
C LEU A 14 1.83 10.83 15.89
N MET A 15 2.70 10.42 16.80
CA MET A 15 3.30 11.29 17.80
C MET A 15 4.66 11.85 17.37
N ALA A 16 5.30 11.27 16.35
CA ALA A 16 6.62 11.69 15.92
C ALA A 16 6.68 13.18 15.54
N ASN A 17 7.65 13.91 16.10
CA ASN A 17 7.79 15.35 15.92
C ASN A 17 8.56 15.72 14.63
N THR A 18 8.05 15.22 13.51
CA THR A 18 8.65 15.27 12.16
C THR A 18 8.94 16.67 11.63
N SER A 19 8.27 17.72 12.13
CA SER A 19 8.55 19.12 11.75
C SER A 19 9.87 19.64 12.32
N HIS A 20 10.37 19.04 13.41
CA HIS A 20 11.58 19.49 14.11
C HIS A 20 12.82 18.71 13.72
N ILE A 21 12.69 17.39 13.55
CA ILE A 21 13.80 16.48 13.28
C ILE A 21 13.30 15.26 12.50
N LEU A 22 14.06 14.85 11.49
CA LEU A 22 13.72 13.73 10.62
C LEU A 22 14.78 12.64 10.69
N VAL A 23 14.36 11.38 10.68
CA VAL A 23 15.26 10.25 10.45
C VAL A 23 15.58 10.17 8.96
N LYS A 24 16.86 10.19 8.61
CA LYS A 24 17.34 10.03 7.23
C LYS A 24 17.77 8.62 6.90
N HIS A 25 18.28 7.90 7.89
CA HIS A 25 18.71 6.52 7.73
C HIS A 25 18.48 5.71 8.99
N TYR A 26 17.95 4.49 8.82
CA TYR A 26 17.84 3.47 9.86
C TYR A 26 18.90 2.38 9.63
N VAL A 27 19.67 2.04 10.65
CA VAL A 27 20.52 0.83 10.65
C VAL A 27 19.98 -0.15 11.69
N LEU A 28 19.37 -1.24 11.22
CA LEU A 28 18.81 -2.26 12.08
C LEU A 28 19.79 -3.43 12.20
N ASP A 29 19.97 -3.93 13.41
CA ASP A 29 20.72 -5.15 13.70
C ASP A 29 19.87 -6.05 14.59
N LEU A 30 19.29 -7.10 14.01
CA LEU A 30 18.16 -7.84 14.56
C LEU A 30 18.48 -9.32 14.72
N ASP A 31 18.04 -9.88 15.84
CA ASP A 31 18.01 -11.29 16.15
C ASP A 31 16.54 -11.74 16.21
N VAL A 32 16.23 -12.84 15.51
CA VAL A 32 14.88 -13.41 15.44
C VAL A 32 14.83 -14.70 16.26
N ASP A 33 14.18 -14.64 17.41
CA ASP A 33 14.02 -15.77 18.32
C ASP A 33 12.60 -16.34 18.26
N PHE A 34 12.51 -17.55 17.73
CA PHE A 34 11.25 -18.30 17.62
C PHE A 34 10.81 -18.95 18.93
N GLU A 35 11.71 -19.18 19.89
CA GLU A 35 11.36 -19.76 21.19
C GLU A 35 10.62 -18.74 22.05
N SER A 36 11.15 -17.51 22.13
CA SER A 36 10.51 -16.42 22.87
C SER A 36 9.47 -15.64 22.06
N GLN A 37 9.38 -15.86 20.74
CA GLN A 37 8.54 -15.09 19.82
C GLN A 37 8.84 -13.59 19.87
N VAL A 38 10.13 -13.25 19.79
CA VAL A 38 10.63 -11.89 19.86
C VAL A 38 11.61 -11.62 18.72
N ILE A 39 11.50 -10.42 18.15
CA ILE A 39 12.56 -9.80 17.36
C ILE A 39 13.22 -8.76 18.27
N GLU A 40 14.52 -8.90 18.52
CA GLU A 40 15.28 -8.00 19.38
C GLU A 40 16.58 -7.56 18.74
N GLY A 41 17.16 -6.48 19.26
CA GLY A 41 18.47 -6.03 18.83
C GLY A 41 18.64 -4.53 18.98
N THR A 42 19.29 -3.92 18.00
CA THR A 42 19.55 -2.48 18.00
C THR A 42 19.06 -1.81 16.74
N ILE A 43 18.69 -0.54 16.88
CA ILE A 43 18.48 0.37 15.76
C ILE A 43 19.31 1.63 15.98
N VAL A 44 20.03 2.05 14.95
CA VAL A 44 20.74 3.33 14.92
C VAL A 44 20.05 4.28 13.96
N LEU A 45 19.68 5.45 14.48
CA LEU A 45 19.00 6.50 13.74
C LEU A 45 20.01 7.61 13.40
N PHE A 46 20.07 7.96 12.12
CA PHE A 46 20.78 9.15 11.65
C PHE A 46 19.76 10.25 11.37
N LEU A 47 19.86 11.35 12.11
CA LEU A 47 18.86 12.41 12.18
C LEU A 47 19.34 13.66 11.44
N GLU A 48 18.41 14.43 10.87
CA GLU A 48 18.63 15.76 10.30
C GLU A 48 17.62 16.75 10.89
N ASP A 49 18.06 17.98 11.19
CA ASP A 49 17.17 19.04 11.66
C ASP A 49 16.16 19.49 10.57
N GLY A 50 14.90 19.68 10.97
CA GLY A 50 13.79 19.99 10.06
C GLY A 50 13.84 21.40 9.46
N ASN A 51 14.69 22.29 9.99
CA ASN A 51 14.77 23.70 9.55
C ASN A 51 15.23 23.87 8.09
N ARG A 52 15.88 22.86 7.49
CA ARG A 52 16.19 22.86 6.05
C ARG A 52 14.97 22.62 5.16
N PHE A 53 14.01 21.80 5.57
CA PHE A 53 12.82 21.50 4.76
C PHE A 53 11.93 22.72 4.53
N LYS A 54 11.81 23.60 5.54
CA LYS A 54 11.06 24.85 5.40
C LYS A 54 11.67 25.78 4.34
N LYS A 55 13.00 25.80 4.18
CA LYS A 55 13.69 26.64 3.17
C LYS A 55 13.56 26.10 1.74
N GLN A 56 13.41 24.79 1.54
CA GLN A 56 13.17 24.23 0.21
C GLN A 56 11.72 24.40 -0.24
N ASN A 57 10.73 24.19 0.64
CA ASN A 57 9.32 24.38 0.28
C ASN A 57 8.95 25.86 0.09
N SER A 58 9.53 26.79 0.85
CA SER A 58 9.27 28.22 0.66
C SER A 58 9.75 28.72 -0.72
N SER A 59 10.81 28.12 -1.27
CA SER A 59 11.29 28.47 -2.62
C SER A 59 10.37 27.97 -3.75
N ILE A 60 9.51 26.98 -3.48
CA ILE A 60 8.52 26.48 -4.43
C ILE A 60 7.22 27.28 -4.31
N GLU A 61 6.79 27.66 -3.10
CA GLU A 61 5.63 28.53 -2.90
C GLU A 61 5.86 29.97 -3.38
N GLU A 62 7.07 30.53 -3.20
CA GLU A 62 7.40 31.87 -3.75
C GLU A 62 7.55 31.87 -5.28
N ALA A 63 7.95 30.75 -5.89
CA ALA A 63 7.96 30.60 -7.35
C ALA A 63 6.54 30.52 -7.94
N CYS A 64 5.57 29.95 -7.23
CA CYS A 64 4.18 29.87 -7.68
C CYS A 64 3.37 31.16 -7.44
N GLN A 65 3.81 32.08 -6.58
CA GLN A 65 3.12 33.36 -6.33
C GLN A 65 3.75 34.58 -7.05
N SER A 66 4.88 34.42 -7.74
CA SER A 66 5.55 35.51 -8.48
C SER A 66 5.51 35.43 -10.01
N GLU A 67 4.84 34.42 -10.60
CA GLU A 67 4.68 34.28 -12.07
C GLU A 67 3.23 34.39 -12.57
N SER A 68 2.33 35.06 -11.84
CA SER A 68 1.00 35.43 -12.37
C SER A 68 0.99 36.85 -12.95
N ASN A 69 1.91 37.19 -13.86
CA ASN A 69 1.82 38.36 -14.75
C ASN A 69 3.00 38.42 -15.73
N LYS A 70 3.09 37.46 -16.65
CA LYS A 70 3.83 37.64 -17.92
C LYS A 70 3.34 36.61 -18.94
N ALA A 71 2.45 37.07 -19.82
CA ALA A 71 2.04 36.34 -21.01
C ALA A 71 3.28 36.04 -21.87
N CYS A 72 3.69 34.77 -21.93
CA CYS A 72 4.81 34.33 -22.75
C CYS A 72 4.29 33.76 -24.07
N LYS A 73 4.38 34.56 -25.14
CA LYS A 73 4.28 34.09 -26.54
C LYS A 73 5.47 33.17 -26.81
N PHE A 74 5.19 31.90 -27.12
CA PHE A 74 6.19 30.99 -27.69
C PHE A 74 6.41 31.31 -29.17
N GLY A 75 7.68 31.58 -29.53
CA GLY A 75 8.17 31.68 -30.90
C GLY A 75 9.43 30.83 -31.06
N MET A 76 9.49 30.08 -32.16
CA MET A 76 10.47 29.03 -32.51
C MET A 76 11.94 29.54 -32.64
N PRO A 77 12.96 28.65 -32.52
CA PRO A 77 14.37 29.04 -32.42
C PRO A 77 15.19 28.82 -33.71
N GLU A 78 16.20 29.69 -33.96
CA GLU A 78 17.55 29.42 -34.54
C GLU A 78 18.34 30.75 -34.87
N PRO A 79 19.69 30.80 -35.06
CA PRO A 79 20.69 30.79 -33.99
C PRO A 79 21.84 31.85 -34.12
N CYS A 80 22.65 31.99 -33.06
CA CYS A 80 24.05 32.49 -32.97
C CYS A 80 24.44 33.90 -33.49
N HIS A 81 24.87 34.81 -32.59
CA HIS A 81 26.14 35.59 -32.68
C HIS A 81 26.40 36.47 -31.41
N ILE A 82 27.52 36.17 -30.75
CA ILE A 82 28.54 36.93 -29.96
C ILE A 82 28.22 38.37 -29.41
N PRO A 83 28.60 38.71 -28.14
CA PRO A 83 28.25 39.96 -27.45
C PRO A 83 29.37 41.03 -27.35
N VAL A 84 29.03 42.32 -27.27
CA VAL A 84 29.92 43.43 -26.82
C VAL A 84 29.12 44.61 -26.20
N THR A 85 29.26 44.74 -24.88
CA THR A 85 29.54 45.92 -23.99
C THR A 85 28.87 47.32 -24.11
N ASN A 86 28.64 47.89 -22.90
CA ASN A 86 28.49 49.29 -22.43
C ASN A 86 27.06 49.85 -22.30
N ALA A 87 26.68 50.67 -21.31
CA ALA A 87 27.20 51.06 -19.99
C ALA A 87 26.10 51.88 -19.26
N ARG A 88 26.00 51.69 -17.94
CA ARG A 88 25.56 52.61 -16.85
C ARG A 88 24.56 53.75 -17.15
N THR A 89 23.49 53.83 -16.34
CA THR A 89 23.21 55.01 -15.49
C THR A 89 22.35 54.61 -14.27
N PHE A 90 22.79 55.00 -13.07
CA PHE A 90 22.05 54.96 -11.81
C PHE A 90 21.31 56.30 -11.62
N SER A 91 20.07 56.29 -11.12
CA SER A 91 19.63 57.27 -10.11
C SER A 91 18.49 56.69 -9.27
N SER A 92 18.64 56.82 -7.96
CA SER A 92 17.66 56.55 -6.91
C SER A 92 16.73 57.75 -6.75
N GLU A 93 15.45 57.50 -6.50
CA GLU A 93 14.62 58.36 -5.65
C GLU A 93 13.56 57.51 -4.94
N MET A 94 13.25 57.95 -3.74
CA MET A 94 12.63 57.25 -2.63
C MET A 94 11.33 57.98 -2.32
N GLU A 95 10.19 57.29 -2.23
CA GLU A 95 9.02 57.81 -1.54
C GLU A 95 8.23 56.67 -0.89
N TYR A 96 8.07 56.80 0.42
CA TYR A 96 7.26 56.01 1.34
C TYR A 96 5.92 56.72 1.58
N ASN A 97 4.95 55.97 2.14
CA ASN A 97 3.60 56.34 2.65
C ASN A 97 2.48 55.75 1.77
N ASP A 98 1.39 55.16 2.27
CA ASP A 98 0.82 55.10 3.62
C ASP A 98 -0.10 53.87 3.73
N PHE A 99 -0.14 53.26 4.91
CA PHE A 99 -1.24 52.40 5.35
C PHE A 99 -2.08 53.18 6.37
N ALA A 100 -3.40 53.17 6.19
CA ALA A 100 -4.42 52.75 7.17
C ALA A 100 -5.70 53.64 7.25
N ILE A 101 -6.83 52.92 7.45
CA ILE A 101 -8.05 53.24 8.24
C ILE A 101 -9.37 53.58 7.49
N CYS A 102 -10.42 52.87 7.98
CA CYS A 102 -11.87 53.11 7.97
C CYS A 102 -12.66 52.72 6.70
N SER A 103 -13.86 52.13 6.75
CA SER A 103 -14.77 51.75 7.86
C SER A 103 -16.03 51.07 7.30
N LYS A 104 -16.56 50.09 8.06
CA LYS A 104 -17.97 49.73 8.30
C LYS A 104 -19.06 49.93 7.22
N GLY A 105 -19.81 48.85 6.99
CA GLY A 105 -21.23 48.86 6.63
C GLY A 105 -21.94 47.61 7.19
N GLU A 106 -22.67 47.77 8.30
CA GLU A 106 -23.66 46.83 8.84
C GLU A 106 -25.00 46.98 8.10
N LYS A 107 -25.76 45.87 7.91
CA LYS A 107 -27.17 45.76 8.33
C LYS A 107 -27.82 44.40 8.04
N ASP A 108 -28.45 43.89 9.10
CA ASP A 108 -29.42 42.81 9.19
C ASP A 108 -30.69 42.99 8.32
N THR A 109 -31.35 41.89 7.94
CA THR A 109 -32.65 41.47 8.53
C THR A 109 -33.21 40.17 7.92
N SER A 110 -33.58 39.27 8.83
CA SER A 110 -34.55 38.15 8.82
C SER A 110 -35.38 37.84 7.58
N ASP A 111 -35.54 36.53 7.27
CA ASP A 111 -36.87 35.91 7.25
C ASP A 111 -36.83 34.39 7.49
N LYS A 112 -38.01 33.85 7.81
CA LYS A 112 -38.32 32.66 8.60
C LYS A 112 -38.28 31.31 7.85
N ASP A 113 -38.39 30.28 8.68
CA ASP A 113 -39.04 28.98 8.47
C ASP A 113 -38.18 27.81 7.95
N GLY A 114 -38.07 26.78 8.81
CA GLY A 114 -37.45 25.50 8.50
C GLY A 114 -37.01 24.74 9.74
N ASN A 115 -37.91 24.53 10.70
CA ASN A 115 -37.70 23.63 11.83
C ASN A 115 -37.90 22.18 11.32
N HIS A 116 -36.92 21.32 11.61
CA HIS A 116 -36.85 19.85 11.49
C HIS A 116 -35.60 19.47 10.69
N ASP A 117 -34.49 19.24 11.39
CA ASP A 117 -33.69 18.03 11.15
C ASP A 117 -32.68 17.78 12.29
N ASN A 118 -32.49 16.49 12.51
CA ASN A 118 -31.77 15.79 13.58
C ASN A 118 -30.41 16.40 13.95
N GLN A 119 -30.29 16.80 15.21
CA GLN A 119 -29.01 17.00 15.89
C GLN A 119 -28.83 15.85 16.90
N GLU A 120 -28.58 14.64 16.38
CA GLU A 120 -28.06 13.53 17.20
C GLU A 120 -26.52 13.58 17.13
N HIS A 121 -25.94 13.89 18.29
CA HIS A 121 -24.64 13.38 18.76
C HIS A 121 -23.49 13.26 17.75
N ALA A 122 -23.04 14.39 17.20
CA ALA A 122 -21.65 14.54 16.73
C ALA A 122 -20.88 15.40 17.73
N SER A 123 -20.67 14.87 18.94
CA SER A 123 -19.86 15.49 19.99
C SER A 123 -18.86 14.47 20.52
N GLY A 124 -17.69 14.43 19.88
CA GLY A 124 -16.56 13.55 20.17
C GLY A 124 -15.81 13.41 18.85
N ILE A 125 -14.72 14.12 18.59
CA ILE A 125 -13.52 14.28 19.39
C ILE A 125 -13.08 15.74 19.27
N SER A 126 -12.95 16.44 20.39
CA SER A 126 -12.19 17.70 20.43
C SER A 126 -10.72 17.34 20.23
N SER A 127 -10.16 17.70 19.09
CA SER A 127 -8.74 17.58 18.76
C SER A 127 -7.83 18.50 19.59
N SER A 128 -8.24 18.91 20.80
CA SER A 128 -7.56 19.98 21.57
C SER A 128 -6.95 19.54 22.91
N LYS A 129 -6.69 18.24 23.15
CA LYS A 129 -6.04 17.82 24.42
C LYS A 129 -4.84 16.88 24.30
N TYR A 130 -4.43 16.55 23.08
CA TYR A 130 -3.16 15.86 22.79
C TYR A 130 -2.33 16.70 21.81
N CYS A 131 -2.12 17.96 22.14
CA CYS A 131 -1.02 18.71 21.58
C CYS A 131 0.08 18.71 22.64
N CYS A 132 1.23 18.15 22.31
CA CYS A 132 2.47 18.36 23.03
C CYS A 132 2.91 19.82 22.86
N ASP A 133 2.09 20.75 23.36
CA ASP A 133 2.49 22.11 23.69
C ASP A 133 2.87 22.11 25.17
N THR A 134 4.09 21.67 25.48
CA THR A 134 4.80 22.25 26.63
C THR A 134 5.35 23.61 26.21
N GLY A 135 4.44 24.52 25.85
CA GLY A 135 4.67 25.96 25.89
C GLY A 135 4.67 26.43 27.34
N ASN A 136 5.57 25.89 28.16
CA ASN A 136 5.82 26.37 29.51
C ASN A 136 7.25 26.88 29.59
N HIS A 137 7.38 28.19 29.70
CA HIS A 137 8.65 28.89 29.85
C HIS A 137 9.39 28.44 31.12
N GLY A 138 10.30 27.48 30.98
CA GLY A 138 11.27 27.08 32.00
C GLY A 138 12.17 25.94 31.54
N SER A 139 13.28 26.23 30.86
CA SER A 139 14.45 25.34 30.67
C SER A 139 14.14 23.84 30.45
N GLU A 140 13.21 23.49 29.57
CA GLU A 140 13.00 22.08 29.20
C GLU A 140 13.93 21.70 28.05
N ASP A 141 14.61 20.57 28.19
CA ASP A 141 15.44 19.98 27.14
C ASP A 141 14.57 19.63 25.92
N PHE A 142 15.15 19.71 24.72
CA PHE A 142 14.52 19.26 23.49
C PHE A 142 14.17 17.77 23.59
N LEU A 143 12.95 17.45 23.17
CA LEU A 143 12.39 16.11 23.18
C LEU A 143 12.32 15.57 21.75
N LEU A 144 13.07 14.52 21.45
CA LEU A 144 12.83 13.70 20.25
C LEU A 144 11.66 12.76 20.55
N VAL A 145 10.64 12.77 19.69
CA VAL A 145 9.49 11.86 19.82
C VAL A 145 9.47 10.96 18.59
N LEU A 146 9.41 9.65 18.83
CA LEU A 146 9.27 8.60 17.81
C LEU A 146 7.94 7.87 18.02
N ASP A 147 7.31 7.44 16.95
CA ASP A 147 6.19 6.49 17.01
C ASP A 147 6.72 5.13 17.49
N CYS A 148 6.13 4.63 18.56
CA CYS A 148 6.54 3.39 19.21
C CYS A 148 5.37 2.84 20.02
N CYS A 149 4.93 1.61 19.78
CA CYS A 149 3.96 0.94 20.65
C CYS A 149 4.34 -0.51 20.82
N ASP A 150 3.94 -1.15 21.92
CA ASP A 150 4.19 -2.59 22.13
C ASP A 150 5.66 -3.03 21.96
N LEU A 151 6.61 -2.14 22.22
CA LEU A 151 8.03 -2.42 22.28
C LEU A 151 8.54 -2.31 23.72
N SER A 152 9.59 -3.06 24.04
CA SER A 152 10.37 -2.83 25.27
C SER A 152 11.68 -2.16 24.89
N VAL A 153 11.79 -0.87 25.16
CA VAL A 153 13.04 -0.11 24.97
C VAL A 153 13.91 -0.32 26.20
N LEU A 154 15.12 -0.83 25.98
CA LEU A 154 16.04 -1.27 27.04
C LEU A 154 17.08 -0.21 27.36
N LYS A 155 17.56 0.50 26.35
CA LYS A 155 18.62 1.50 26.46
C LYS A 155 18.58 2.43 25.26
N VAL A 156 18.94 3.70 25.48
CA VAL A 156 19.17 4.69 24.43
C VAL A 156 20.52 5.37 24.69
N GLU A 157 21.37 5.49 23.68
CA GLU A 157 22.65 6.20 23.79
C GLU A 157 22.98 7.01 22.53
N GLU A 158 23.80 8.04 22.70
CA GLU A 158 24.43 8.77 21.61
C GLU A 158 25.61 7.97 21.04
N VAL A 159 25.67 7.85 19.72
CA VAL A 159 26.72 7.13 19.00
C VAL A 159 27.91 8.05 18.78
N ASP A 160 29.12 7.59 19.16
CA ASP A 160 30.34 8.34 18.92
C ASP A 160 30.84 8.18 17.47
N VAL A 161 30.19 8.91 16.55
CA VAL A 161 30.60 8.90 15.13
C VAL A 161 32.01 9.42 14.92
N ALA A 162 32.56 10.24 15.82
CA ALA A 162 33.93 10.73 15.73
C ALA A 162 34.97 9.62 15.99
N ALA A 163 34.58 8.52 16.64
CA ALA A 163 35.46 7.37 16.84
C ALA A 163 35.61 6.50 15.57
N VAL A 164 34.85 6.76 14.51
CA VAL A 164 34.87 5.95 13.29
C VAL A 164 35.95 6.45 12.32
N PRO A 165 36.97 5.62 12.00
CA PRO A 165 38.09 6.07 11.20
C PRO A 165 37.70 6.64 9.82
N GLY A 166 38.20 7.82 9.49
CA GLY A 166 38.01 8.42 8.16
C GLY A 166 36.72 9.22 8.00
N LEU A 167 35.88 9.31 9.04
CA LEU A 167 34.82 10.32 9.10
C LEU A 167 35.37 11.73 9.38
N GLU A 168 36.61 11.86 9.86
CA GLU A 168 37.29 13.16 10.04
C GLU A 168 37.28 14.02 8.77
N LYS A 169 37.26 13.40 7.58
CA LYS A 169 37.25 14.10 6.28
C LYS A 169 35.98 14.91 6.04
N PHE A 170 34.91 14.62 6.76
CA PHE A 170 33.64 15.36 6.69
C PHE A 170 33.67 16.64 7.51
N THR A 171 34.83 17.00 8.06
CA THR A 171 34.99 18.19 8.89
C THR A 171 35.77 19.25 8.12
N ARG A 172 35.33 20.52 8.21
CA ARG A 172 35.98 21.65 7.54
C ARG A 172 37.25 22.13 8.27
N SER A 173 37.49 21.65 9.50
CA SER A 173 38.57 22.14 10.35
C SER A 173 39.21 21.01 11.16
N PRO A 174 40.43 20.56 10.80
CA PRO A 174 41.15 19.52 11.51
C PRO A 174 41.72 19.96 12.89
N GLU A 175 41.44 21.18 13.36
CA GLU A 175 42.09 21.78 14.55
C GLU A 175 41.33 21.58 15.88
N LEU A 176 40.15 20.94 15.87
CA LEU A 176 39.42 20.63 17.11
C LEU A 176 40.02 19.40 17.80
N THR A 177 40.87 19.64 18.80
CA THR A 177 41.50 18.60 19.65
C THR A 177 40.55 18.01 20.71
N VAL A 178 39.36 18.59 20.89
CA VAL A 178 38.31 18.07 21.77
C VAL A 178 37.08 17.78 20.91
N VAL A 179 36.66 16.51 20.87
CA VAL A 179 35.46 16.05 20.15
C VAL A 179 34.23 16.64 20.85
N SER A 180 33.78 17.81 20.40
CA SER A 180 32.56 18.43 20.90
C SER A 180 31.31 17.77 20.30
N GLU A 181 30.14 18.01 20.89
CA GLU A 181 28.86 17.50 20.37
C GLU A 181 28.56 18.07 18.97
N GLU A 182 28.86 19.35 18.76
CA GLU A 182 28.78 20.00 17.45
C GLU A 182 29.62 19.28 16.39
N PHE A 183 30.80 18.78 16.76
CA PHE A 183 31.67 18.04 15.86
C PHE A 183 31.01 16.73 15.38
N ARG A 184 30.37 15.98 16.29
CA ARG A 184 29.65 14.76 15.95
C ARG A 184 28.43 15.04 15.06
N ASN A 185 27.64 16.07 15.39
CA ASN A 185 26.49 16.47 14.58
C ASN A 185 26.92 16.93 13.17
N GLN A 186 28.04 17.64 13.04
CA GLN A 186 28.57 18.05 11.73
C GLN A 186 28.97 16.86 10.86
N ILE A 187 29.59 15.81 11.44
CA ILE A 187 29.91 14.58 10.71
C ILE A 187 28.64 13.94 10.17
N VAL A 188 27.60 13.79 11.01
CA VAL A 188 26.34 13.18 10.59
C VAL A 188 25.67 13.99 9.48
N ARG A 189 25.63 15.33 9.61
CA ARG A 189 25.06 16.22 8.58
C ARG A 189 25.70 16.01 7.23
N GLU A 190 27.02 15.98 7.15
CA GLU A 190 27.73 15.78 5.89
C GLU A 190 27.52 14.36 5.35
N LEU A 191 27.48 13.35 6.24
CA LEU A 191 27.22 11.96 5.88
C LEU A 191 25.82 11.77 5.28
N VAL A 192 24.76 12.32 5.88
CA VAL A 192 23.37 12.18 5.38
C VAL A 192 23.15 12.96 4.07
N THR A 193 23.96 13.99 3.80
CA THR A 193 23.90 14.78 2.55
C THR A 193 24.85 14.29 1.45
N LEU A 194 25.49 13.13 1.62
CA LEU A 194 26.32 12.56 0.56
C LEU A 194 25.52 12.36 -0.72
N PRO A 195 26.10 12.67 -1.90
CA PRO A 195 25.40 12.51 -3.16
C PRO A 195 24.99 11.06 -3.44
N ALA A 196 23.84 10.87 -4.11
CA ALA A 196 23.27 9.54 -4.40
C ALA A 196 24.23 8.57 -5.08
N ASN A 197 25.18 9.05 -5.91
CA ASN A 197 26.14 8.17 -6.58
C ASN A 197 27.19 7.56 -5.61
N ARG A 198 27.28 8.09 -4.38
CA ARG A 198 28.15 7.60 -3.29
C ARG A 198 27.39 6.78 -2.24
N TRP A 199 26.18 6.31 -2.55
CA TRP A 199 25.37 5.52 -1.63
C TRP A 199 26.11 4.34 -0.98
N ARG A 200 26.99 3.64 -1.72
CA ARG A 200 27.77 2.52 -1.16
C ARG A 200 28.71 2.95 -0.05
N GLU A 201 29.37 4.08 -0.26
CA GLU A 201 30.25 4.68 0.74
C GLU A 201 29.44 5.16 1.94
N GLN A 202 28.26 5.73 1.69
CA GLN A 202 27.34 6.16 2.74
C GLN A 202 26.88 4.99 3.62
N LEU A 203 26.43 3.88 3.02
CA LEU A 203 26.04 2.66 3.73
C LEU A 203 27.20 2.06 4.55
N ASP A 204 28.43 2.04 4.00
CA ASP A 204 29.63 1.58 4.72
C ASP A 204 29.86 2.42 5.99
N TYR A 205 29.81 3.76 5.87
CA TYR A 205 29.96 4.61 7.04
C TYR A 205 28.82 4.42 8.04
N TYR A 206 27.57 4.30 7.59
CA TYR A 206 26.45 4.01 8.49
C TYR A 206 26.64 2.70 9.25
N ALA A 207 27.12 1.64 8.59
CA ALA A 207 27.39 0.36 9.22
C ALA A 207 28.55 0.44 10.22
N ARG A 208 29.58 1.23 9.92
CA ARG A 208 30.71 1.44 10.83
C ARG A 208 30.32 2.29 12.04
N CYS A 209 29.49 3.31 11.84
CA CYS A 209 28.87 4.09 12.90
C CYS A 209 27.97 3.23 13.80
N SER A 210 27.22 2.28 13.23
CA SER A 210 26.37 1.43 14.06
C SER A 210 27.14 0.48 14.98
N GLN A 211 28.43 0.25 14.68
CA GLN A 211 29.36 -0.52 15.52
C GLN A 211 30.26 0.36 16.42
N ALA A 212 30.15 1.68 16.32
CA ALA A 212 30.94 2.60 17.13
C ALA A 212 30.54 2.52 18.62
N PRO A 213 31.40 2.91 19.57
CA PRO A 213 31.02 3.01 20.98
C PRO A 213 29.97 4.12 21.20
N GLY A 214 29.17 3.99 22.26
CA GLY A 214 28.37 5.09 22.76
C GLY A 214 29.23 6.09 23.54
N CYS A 215 28.92 7.39 23.43
CA CYS A 215 29.58 8.45 24.18
C CYS A 215 28.70 9.11 25.26
N GLY A 216 27.46 8.66 25.43
CA GLY A 216 26.58 9.10 26.51
C GLY A 216 25.22 8.42 26.47
N GLU A 217 24.73 7.96 27.62
CA GLU A 217 23.36 7.44 27.72
C GLU A 217 22.36 8.60 27.70
N LEU A 218 21.25 8.39 26.99
CA LEU A 218 20.17 9.37 26.86
C LEU A 218 19.00 8.97 27.74
N LEU A 219 18.33 9.96 28.32
CA LEU A 219 17.13 9.73 29.11
C LEU A 219 15.97 9.44 28.16
N PHE A 220 15.20 8.39 28.44
CA PHE A 220 14.04 8.04 27.64
C PHE A 220 12.86 7.63 28.53
N ASP A 221 11.66 7.83 27.98
CA ASP A 221 10.40 7.32 28.53
C ASP A 221 9.58 6.74 27.38
N THR A 222 8.86 5.65 27.62
CA THR A 222 8.00 5.01 26.63
C THR A 222 6.57 5.06 27.14
N ASP A 223 5.72 5.80 26.44
CA ASP A 223 4.29 5.82 26.70
C ASP A 223 3.58 4.75 25.84
N THR A 224 2.26 4.85 25.69
CA THR A 224 1.48 3.87 24.92
C THR A 224 1.77 3.93 23.41
N TRP A 225 2.10 5.12 22.88
CA TRP A 225 2.14 5.42 21.45
C TRP A 225 3.45 6.04 20.98
N SER A 226 4.35 6.39 21.89
CA SER A 226 5.60 7.05 21.58
C SER A 226 6.76 6.65 22.48
N LEU A 227 7.95 6.78 21.90
CA LEU A 227 9.22 6.79 22.61
C LEU A 227 9.72 8.23 22.64
N GLN A 228 9.89 8.77 23.85
CA GLN A 228 10.34 10.12 24.09
C GLN A 228 11.78 10.10 24.59
N ILE A 229 12.69 10.78 23.88
CA ILE A 229 14.13 10.77 24.16
C ILE A 229 14.60 12.21 24.40
N ARG A 230 15.34 12.44 25.48
CA ARG A 230 15.89 13.75 25.84
C ARG A 230 17.37 13.66 26.17
N LYS A 231 18.09 14.74 25.89
CA LYS A 231 19.48 14.93 26.30
C LYS A 231 19.59 16.17 27.16
N THR A 232 20.15 16.02 28.36
CA THR A 232 20.35 17.15 29.28
C THR A 232 21.22 18.23 28.64
N GLY A 233 20.69 19.45 28.57
CA GLY A 233 21.36 20.62 28.02
C GLY A 233 21.12 20.85 26.52
N ALA A 234 20.55 19.90 25.78
CA ALA A 234 20.19 20.12 24.38
C ALA A 234 18.85 20.86 24.32
N GLN A 235 18.84 22.14 23.96
CA GLN A 235 17.61 22.96 23.96
C GLN A 235 16.88 22.97 22.62
N THR A 236 17.58 22.63 21.52
CA THR A 236 16.99 22.61 20.17
C THR A 236 17.30 21.32 19.43
N ALA A 237 16.58 21.04 18.34
CA ALA A 237 16.87 19.92 17.43
C ALA A 237 18.30 19.97 16.84
N THR A 238 18.90 21.16 16.78
CA THR A 238 20.27 21.39 16.30
C THR A 238 21.31 20.86 17.29
N ASP A 239 21.00 20.96 18.58
CA ASP A 239 21.87 20.59 19.71
C ASP A 239 21.66 19.13 20.12
N PHE A 240 20.51 18.55 19.76
CA PHE A 240 20.20 17.14 20.00
C PHE A 240 21.18 16.23 19.23
N PRO A 241 21.54 15.03 19.75
CA PRO A 241 22.43 14.13 19.04
C PRO A 241 21.87 13.67 17.70
N HIS A 242 22.67 13.73 16.63
CA HIS A 242 22.23 13.33 15.29
C HIS A 242 22.47 11.85 14.97
N ALA A 243 23.16 11.10 15.83
CA ALA A 243 23.27 9.65 15.73
C ALA A 243 22.95 9.02 17.09
N ILE A 244 21.86 8.27 17.16
CA ILE A 244 21.42 7.61 18.39
C ILE A 244 21.24 6.12 18.18
N ARG A 245 21.55 5.31 19.19
CA ARG A 245 21.33 3.86 19.22
C ARG A 245 20.29 3.51 20.26
N ILE A 246 19.34 2.68 19.87
CA ILE A 246 18.24 2.21 20.71
C ILE A 246 18.31 0.68 20.76
N TRP A 247 18.37 0.11 21.96
CA TRP A 247 18.19 -1.32 22.18
C TRP A 247 16.72 -1.57 22.48
N TYR A 248 16.13 -2.50 21.77
CA TYR A 248 14.71 -2.80 21.94
C TYR A 248 14.41 -4.26 21.63
N LYS A 249 13.21 -4.67 22.05
CA LYS A 249 12.61 -5.94 21.68
C LYS A 249 11.11 -5.79 21.44
N THR A 250 10.59 -6.53 20.47
CA THR A 250 9.14 -6.60 20.22
C THR A 250 8.44 -7.28 21.39
N LYS A 251 7.20 -6.86 21.69
CA LYS A 251 6.34 -7.59 22.62
C LYS A 251 5.35 -8.49 21.85
N PRO A 252 4.95 -9.65 22.39
CA PRO A 252 3.99 -10.54 21.74
C PRO A 252 2.64 -9.88 21.42
N GLU A 253 2.25 -8.84 22.17
CA GLU A 253 1.00 -8.09 21.96
C GLU A 253 1.04 -7.22 20.70
N GLY A 254 2.23 -6.85 20.22
CA GLY A 254 2.42 -5.96 19.07
C GLY A 254 1.82 -6.52 17.78
N ARG A 255 1.01 -5.70 17.09
CA ARG A 255 0.25 -6.11 15.90
C ARG A 255 1.08 -6.21 14.61
N SER A 256 2.30 -5.67 14.60
CA SER A 256 3.15 -5.73 13.40
C SER A 256 3.65 -7.13 13.07
N VAL A 257 3.91 -7.94 14.11
CA VAL A 257 4.62 -9.21 13.98
C VAL A 257 3.64 -10.36 14.14
N THR A 258 3.54 -11.21 13.11
CA THR A 258 2.71 -12.41 13.16
C THR A 258 3.59 -13.66 13.25
N TRP A 259 3.64 -14.25 14.44
CA TRP A 259 4.26 -15.56 14.68
C TRP A 259 3.25 -16.67 14.36
N THR A 260 3.59 -17.56 13.45
CA THR A 260 2.68 -18.62 13.00
C THR A 260 3.43 -19.83 12.42
N SER A 261 2.70 -20.75 11.82
CA SER A 261 3.27 -21.89 11.08
C SER A 261 2.92 -21.81 9.59
N ASP A 262 3.86 -22.23 8.76
CA ASP A 262 3.64 -22.40 7.33
C ASP A 262 2.66 -23.55 7.05
N GLN A 263 2.32 -23.73 5.78
CA GLN A 263 1.44 -24.79 5.28
C GLN A 263 1.93 -26.22 5.59
N SER A 264 3.20 -26.38 5.97
CA SER A 264 3.81 -27.66 6.39
C SER A 264 3.89 -27.80 7.91
N GLY A 265 3.34 -26.86 8.68
CA GLY A 265 3.40 -26.84 10.15
C GLY A 265 4.77 -26.43 10.70
N ARG A 266 5.62 -25.77 9.90
CA ARG A 266 6.93 -25.28 10.35
C ARG A 266 6.83 -23.82 10.79
N PRO A 267 7.56 -23.42 11.84
CA PRO A 267 7.48 -22.06 12.35
C PRO A 267 7.92 -21.04 11.29
N CYS A 268 7.21 -19.91 11.25
CA CYS A 268 7.55 -18.75 10.46
C CYS A 268 7.00 -17.46 11.10
N VAL A 269 7.57 -16.34 10.71
CA VAL A 269 7.15 -15.01 11.13
C VAL A 269 7.16 -14.08 9.94
N TYR A 270 6.18 -13.18 9.88
CA TYR A 270 6.13 -12.12 8.88
C TYR A 270 5.55 -10.84 9.48
N THR A 271 5.80 -9.70 8.83
CA THR A 271 5.28 -8.40 9.27
C THR A 271 4.32 -7.77 8.27
N VAL A 272 3.38 -6.99 8.80
CA VAL A 272 2.41 -6.19 8.02
C VAL A 272 2.47 -4.77 8.55
N GLY A 273 3.35 -3.96 7.95
CA GLY A 273 3.65 -2.61 8.42
C GLY A 273 2.60 -1.55 8.08
N SER A 274 1.94 -1.69 6.94
CA SER A 274 0.91 -0.74 6.50
C SER A 274 -0.40 -0.89 7.29
N PRO A 275 -1.10 0.20 7.64
CA PRO A 275 -0.69 1.58 7.43
C PRO A 275 0.36 2.06 8.45
N ILE A 276 0.21 1.72 9.73
CA ILE A 276 1.03 2.30 10.81
C ILE A 276 1.44 1.32 11.90
N ASN A 277 1.69 0.07 11.50
CA ASN A 277 2.02 -1.00 12.43
C ASN A 277 3.53 -1.13 12.68
N ASN A 278 4.41 -0.55 11.86
CA ASN A 278 5.85 -0.72 12.06
C ASN A 278 6.40 -0.03 13.32
N ARG A 279 5.65 0.91 13.91
CA ARG A 279 5.88 1.37 15.29
C ARG A 279 5.88 0.25 16.36
N ALA A 280 5.26 -0.90 16.07
CA ALA A 280 5.28 -2.11 16.91
C ALA A 280 6.34 -3.13 16.49
N LEU A 281 7.13 -2.80 15.45
CA LEU A 281 8.30 -3.57 15.03
C LEU A 281 9.59 -2.87 15.46
N PHE A 282 9.71 -1.55 15.26
CA PHE A 282 10.86 -0.75 15.68
C PHE A 282 10.45 0.71 15.95
N PRO A 283 11.14 1.45 16.83
CA PRO A 283 10.88 2.87 17.04
C PRO A 283 11.17 3.66 15.76
N CYS A 284 10.18 4.40 15.24
CA CYS A 284 10.28 5.05 13.94
C CYS A 284 9.47 6.34 13.83
N GLN A 285 9.44 6.93 12.64
CA GLN A 285 8.54 8.02 12.28
C GLN A 285 7.55 7.49 11.24
N GLU A 286 6.32 7.21 11.67
CA GLU A 286 5.26 6.64 10.82
C GLU A 286 4.55 7.63 9.88
N PRO A 287 4.52 8.97 10.10
CA PRO A 287 3.95 9.87 9.10
C PRO A 287 4.63 9.66 7.75
N PRO A 288 3.88 9.49 6.64
CA PRO A 288 4.48 9.18 5.33
C PRO A 288 5.55 10.19 4.90
N VAL A 289 5.36 11.46 5.28
CA VAL A 289 6.31 12.56 5.04
C VAL A 289 7.72 12.31 5.61
N ALA A 290 7.86 11.45 6.62
CA ALA A 290 9.15 11.05 7.20
C ALA A 290 9.80 9.92 6.40
N MET A 291 10.06 10.17 5.12
CA MET A 291 10.74 9.21 4.25
C MET A 291 12.21 9.04 4.65
N SER A 292 12.66 7.79 4.73
CA SER A 292 14.03 7.45 5.13
C SER A 292 14.58 6.28 4.31
N THR A 293 15.91 6.20 4.25
CA THR A 293 16.61 5.01 3.75
C THR A 293 16.88 4.04 4.91
N TRP A 294 17.24 2.80 4.62
CA TRP A 294 17.59 1.85 5.68
C TRP A 294 18.55 0.77 5.24
N GLN A 295 19.24 0.18 6.20
CA GLN A 295 19.93 -1.10 6.06
C GLN A 295 19.67 -1.97 7.28
N ALA A 296 19.59 -3.28 7.08
CA ALA A 296 19.24 -4.24 8.11
C ALA A 296 20.14 -5.46 8.03
N THR A 297 20.66 -5.88 9.18
CA THR A 297 21.26 -7.19 9.38
C THR A 297 20.30 -8.01 10.23
N VAL A 298 19.92 -9.19 9.74
CA VAL A 298 18.98 -10.08 10.42
C VAL A 298 19.65 -11.44 10.63
N ARG A 299 19.70 -11.87 11.89
CA ARG A 299 20.19 -13.17 12.31
C ARG A 299 19.02 -14.10 12.62
N ALA A 300 19.08 -15.30 12.05
CA ALA A 300 18.09 -16.34 12.26
C ALA A 300 18.76 -17.72 12.22
N ALA A 301 18.04 -18.75 12.66
CA ALA A 301 18.54 -20.13 12.56
C ALA A 301 18.90 -20.49 11.11
N ALA A 302 19.96 -21.26 10.91
CA ALA A 302 20.52 -21.56 9.58
C ALA A 302 19.55 -22.31 8.64
N SER A 303 18.51 -22.95 9.20
CA SER A 303 17.43 -23.59 8.44
C SER A 303 16.37 -22.60 7.90
N PHE A 304 16.43 -21.33 8.30
CA PHE A 304 15.49 -20.29 7.86
C PHE A 304 16.05 -19.44 6.73
N VAL A 305 15.13 -18.98 5.89
CA VAL A 305 15.37 -17.93 4.91
C VAL A 305 14.82 -16.63 5.47
N VAL A 306 15.59 -15.55 5.36
CA VAL A 306 15.13 -14.19 5.65
C VAL A 306 14.83 -13.49 4.33
N LEU A 307 13.65 -12.88 4.23
CA LEU A 307 13.22 -12.08 3.10
C LEU A 307 12.80 -10.69 3.60
N MET A 308 13.20 -9.64 2.89
CA MET A 308 12.88 -8.26 3.26
C MET A 308 12.55 -7.40 2.03
N SER A 309 12.01 -6.20 2.27
CA SER A 309 11.74 -5.19 1.24
C SER A 309 12.98 -4.46 0.69
N GLY A 310 14.16 -5.10 0.78
CA GLY A 310 15.45 -4.54 0.34
C GLY A 310 15.73 -4.68 -1.16
N GLU A 311 16.59 -3.80 -1.68
CA GLU A 311 16.99 -3.72 -3.09
C GLU A 311 17.84 -4.90 -3.56
N ASN A 312 18.65 -5.45 -2.66
CA ASN A 312 19.56 -6.53 -2.96
C ASN A 312 18.91 -7.90 -2.80
N SER A 313 19.39 -8.86 -3.58
CA SER A 313 19.12 -10.29 -3.33
C SER A 313 20.13 -10.81 -2.32
N ALA A 314 19.84 -10.65 -1.03
CA ALA A 314 20.74 -11.09 0.03
C ALA A 314 21.01 -12.60 -0.05
N LYS A 315 22.23 -12.98 0.34
CA LYS A 315 22.66 -14.37 0.52
C LYS A 315 23.03 -14.56 1.99
N PRO A 316 22.76 -15.73 2.58
CA PRO A 316 23.11 -15.99 3.96
C PRO A 316 24.63 -16.00 4.13
N THR A 317 25.09 -15.33 5.18
CA THR A 317 26.46 -15.45 5.70
C THR A 317 26.41 -16.30 6.94
N GLN A 318 27.08 -17.46 6.93
CA GLN A 318 27.13 -18.32 8.11
C GLN A 318 27.94 -17.64 9.22
N LEU A 319 27.36 -17.49 10.41
CA LEU A 319 28.07 -16.94 11.58
C LEU A 319 28.69 -18.07 12.42
N TRP A 320 27.88 -19.06 12.78
CA TRP A 320 28.26 -20.32 13.44
C TRP A 320 27.30 -21.43 12.98
N GLU A 321 27.52 -22.70 13.35
CA GLU A 321 26.83 -23.86 12.75
C GLU A 321 25.30 -23.73 12.65
N GLU A 322 24.65 -23.11 13.64
CA GLU A 322 23.19 -23.02 13.71
C GLU A 322 22.61 -21.64 13.37
N CYS A 323 23.43 -20.63 13.03
CA CYS A 323 22.95 -19.27 12.75
C CYS A 323 23.51 -18.69 11.45
N SER A 324 22.63 -18.09 10.66
CA SER A 324 22.97 -17.35 9.46
C SER A 324 22.51 -15.90 9.58
N SER A 325 23.31 -15.00 9.00
CA SER A 325 23.05 -13.57 8.92
C SER A 325 22.70 -13.16 7.49
N TRP A 326 21.72 -12.27 7.36
CA TRP A 326 21.24 -11.73 6.09
C TRP A 326 21.32 -10.20 6.13
N TYR A 327 21.95 -9.61 5.13
CA TYR A 327 22.09 -8.15 5.01
C TYR A 327 21.24 -7.62 3.86
N TYR A 328 20.39 -6.63 4.16
CA TYR A 328 19.55 -5.93 3.20
C TYR A 328 19.73 -4.42 3.30
N TYR A 329 19.48 -3.70 2.21
CA TYR A 329 19.47 -2.23 2.20
C TYR A 329 18.43 -1.67 1.23
N VAL A 330 18.04 -0.41 1.46
CA VAL A 330 17.24 0.41 0.57
C VAL A 330 17.85 1.81 0.49
N THR A 331 18.09 2.26 -0.74
CA THR A 331 18.67 3.57 -1.09
C THR A 331 17.63 4.60 -1.48
N MET A 332 16.45 4.18 -1.96
CA MET A 332 15.33 5.09 -2.19
C MET A 332 14.63 5.42 -0.87
N PRO A 333 14.56 6.69 -0.44
CA PRO A 333 13.85 7.03 0.79
C PRO A 333 12.37 6.67 0.70
N MET A 334 11.85 6.02 1.75
CA MET A 334 10.47 5.54 1.80
C MET A 334 9.88 5.70 3.21
N PRO A 335 8.54 5.74 3.33
CA PRO A 335 7.86 5.68 4.61
C PRO A 335 8.21 4.42 5.41
N ALA A 336 8.23 4.52 6.74
CA ALA A 336 8.50 3.39 7.64
C ALA A 336 7.53 2.22 7.41
N SER A 337 6.27 2.49 7.07
CA SER A 337 5.21 1.51 6.75
C SER A 337 5.56 0.54 5.60
N THR A 338 6.55 0.85 4.77
CA THR A 338 7.02 0.00 3.67
C THR A 338 8.06 -1.06 4.09
N PHE A 339 8.55 -0.98 5.33
CA PHE A 339 9.48 -1.96 5.87
C PHE A 339 8.77 -3.29 6.13
N THR A 340 9.32 -4.37 5.57
CA THR A 340 8.74 -5.71 5.66
C THR A 340 9.83 -6.72 5.90
N ILE A 341 9.59 -7.66 6.83
CA ILE A 341 10.43 -8.81 7.12
C ILE A 341 9.60 -10.08 7.12
N ALA A 342 10.15 -11.16 6.59
CA ALA A 342 9.64 -12.51 6.72
C ALA A 342 10.78 -13.48 6.98
N VAL A 343 10.60 -14.38 7.95
CA VAL A 343 11.59 -15.41 8.32
C VAL A 343 10.89 -16.76 8.46
N GLY A 344 11.41 -17.79 7.81
CA GLY A 344 10.76 -19.10 7.81
C GLY A 344 11.45 -20.14 6.92
N CYS A 345 10.97 -21.38 6.98
CA CYS A 345 11.52 -22.51 6.23
C CYS A 345 11.02 -22.59 4.78
N TRP A 346 11.19 -21.53 3.99
CA TRP A 346 10.75 -21.54 2.59
C TRP A 346 11.81 -22.07 1.63
N THR A 347 11.35 -22.57 0.49
CA THR A 347 12.22 -22.98 -0.61
C THR A 347 12.04 -22.03 -1.78
N GLU A 348 13.15 -21.61 -2.38
CA GLU A 348 13.13 -20.88 -3.64
C GLU A 348 12.65 -21.80 -4.76
N MET A 349 11.49 -21.49 -5.33
CA MET A 349 10.87 -22.26 -6.39
C MET A 349 11.60 -22.02 -7.71
N LYS A 350 11.94 -23.11 -8.38
CA LYS A 350 12.58 -23.09 -9.69
C LYS A 350 11.70 -23.78 -10.71
N MET A 351 11.71 -23.26 -11.94
CA MET A 351 11.08 -23.92 -13.07
C MET A 351 11.78 -25.27 -13.27
N GLU A 352 11.04 -26.37 -13.40
CA GLU A 352 11.65 -27.62 -13.84
C GLU A 352 12.19 -27.40 -15.25
N THR A 353 13.50 -27.57 -15.41
CA THR A 353 14.15 -27.63 -16.72
C THR A 353 13.65 -28.89 -17.41
N TRP A 354 12.53 -28.79 -18.13
CA TRP A 354 12.20 -29.78 -19.13
C TRP A 354 13.33 -29.77 -20.15
N SER A 355 13.87 -30.97 -20.42
CA SER A 355 14.92 -31.17 -21.42
C SER A 355 14.54 -30.43 -22.69
N SER A 356 15.33 -29.41 -23.01
CA SER A 356 15.22 -28.57 -24.21
C SER A 356 15.07 -29.46 -25.44
N ASN A 357 13.83 -29.58 -25.92
CA ASN A 357 13.52 -29.99 -27.29
C ASN A 357 12.18 -29.45 -27.81
N ASP A 358 11.46 -28.64 -27.03
CA ASP A 358 10.30 -27.88 -27.53
C ASP A 358 10.22 -26.55 -26.78
N LEU A 359 10.02 -25.45 -27.54
CA LEU A 359 9.95 -24.04 -27.12
C LEU A 359 11.27 -23.27 -26.94
N ALA A 360 12.12 -23.32 -27.96
CA ALA A 360 12.74 -22.08 -28.47
C ALA A 360 11.78 -21.46 -29.50
N THR A 361 10.71 -20.82 -29.03
CA THR A 361 10.05 -19.80 -29.84
C THR A 361 10.46 -18.46 -29.25
N GLU A 362 11.67 -18.03 -29.60
CA GLU A 362 11.97 -16.61 -29.66
C GLU A 362 11.02 -16.02 -30.70
N ARG A 363 9.82 -15.60 -30.26
CA ARG A 363 9.01 -14.69 -31.05
C ARG A 363 9.63 -13.31 -30.87
N PRO A 364 9.93 -12.60 -31.96
CA PRO A 364 10.20 -11.18 -31.86
C PRO A 364 8.87 -10.53 -31.47
N PHE A 365 8.69 -10.23 -30.19
CA PHE A 365 7.79 -9.13 -29.84
C PHE A 365 8.40 -7.90 -30.49
N SER A 366 7.66 -7.29 -31.41
CA SER A 366 8.03 -5.97 -31.89
C SER A 366 8.04 -5.06 -30.66
N PRO A 367 9.19 -4.53 -30.21
CA PRO A 367 9.13 -3.42 -29.29
C PRO A 367 8.39 -2.35 -30.09
N SER A 368 7.21 -1.92 -29.62
CA SER A 368 6.83 -0.59 -30.02
C SER A 368 8.01 0.27 -29.56
N GLU A 369 8.60 1.04 -30.46
CA GLU A 369 9.57 2.08 -30.10
C GLU A 369 8.83 3.20 -29.34
N ALA A 370 8.08 2.84 -28.29
CA ALA A 370 7.68 3.75 -27.25
C ALA A 370 8.98 4.08 -26.51
N ASN A 371 9.65 5.12 -26.97
CA ASN A 371 10.83 5.65 -26.32
C ASN A 371 10.37 6.22 -24.97
N PHE A 372 10.33 5.36 -23.94
CA PHE A 372 9.92 5.71 -22.58
C PHE A 372 10.89 6.68 -21.90
N ARG A 373 11.99 7.04 -22.57
CA ARG A 373 12.91 8.08 -22.12
C ARG A 373 12.26 9.44 -22.25
N HIS A 374 11.77 9.95 -21.13
CA HIS A 374 11.64 11.39 -20.95
C HIS A 374 13.04 11.97 -20.70
N VAL A 375 13.46 12.87 -21.60
CA VAL A 375 14.71 13.64 -21.44
C VAL A 375 14.40 14.77 -20.46
N GLY A 376 14.51 14.47 -19.17
CA GLY A 376 14.20 15.41 -18.09
C GLY A 376 14.97 15.08 -16.81
N VAL A 377 15.23 16.10 -16.00
CA VAL A 377 15.77 15.95 -14.64
C VAL A 377 14.62 15.49 -13.76
N CYS A 378 14.82 14.40 -13.00
CA CYS A 378 13.81 13.91 -12.07
C CYS A 378 13.74 14.81 -10.83
N SER A 379 12.54 15.04 -10.28
CA SER A 379 12.28 15.96 -9.17
C SER A 379 12.23 15.29 -7.79
N HIS A 380 12.60 14.01 -7.70
CA HIS A 380 12.62 13.28 -6.44
C HIS A 380 13.86 13.56 -5.60
N MET A 381 13.84 13.16 -4.33
CA MET A 381 15.02 13.19 -3.46
C MET A 381 16.17 12.36 -4.04
N GLU A 382 17.41 12.66 -3.64
CA GLU A 382 18.59 11.97 -4.18
C GLU A 382 18.57 10.46 -3.86
N TYR A 383 18.49 9.62 -4.90
CA TYR A 383 18.76 8.18 -4.88
C TYR A 383 19.15 7.68 -6.28
N PRO A 384 19.74 6.48 -6.42
CA PRO A 384 20.05 5.86 -7.72
C PRO A 384 18.79 5.59 -8.58
N CYS A 385 18.36 6.60 -9.33
CA CYS A 385 17.12 6.57 -10.11
C CYS A 385 17.15 5.52 -11.24
N ARG A 386 16.22 4.55 -11.19
CA ARG A 386 16.05 3.55 -12.25
C ARG A 386 15.44 4.12 -13.53
N PHE A 387 14.61 5.15 -13.44
CA PHE A 387 14.00 5.78 -14.62
C PHE A 387 15.03 6.51 -15.50
N GLN A 388 16.15 6.94 -14.93
CA GLN A 388 17.29 7.50 -15.67
C GLN A 388 18.27 6.44 -16.17
N ASN A 389 18.17 5.21 -15.68
CA ASN A 389 19.08 4.14 -16.05
C ASN A 389 18.67 3.52 -17.40
N ALA A 390 19.54 3.67 -18.39
CA ALA A 390 19.33 3.15 -19.75
C ALA A 390 18.98 1.65 -19.78
N SER A 391 19.63 0.82 -18.96
CA SER A 391 19.37 -0.62 -18.92
C SER A 391 18.04 -0.97 -18.24
N ALA A 392 17.64 -0.21 -17.22
CA ALA A 392 16.38 -0.42 -16.52
C ALA A 392 15.17 0.01 -17.35
N THR A 393 15.30 1.08 -18.17
CA THR A 393 14.22 1.54 -19.05
C THR A 393 13.84 0.53 -20.13
N THR A 394 14.79 -0.31 -20.56
CA THR A 394 14.56 -1.39 -21.53
C THR A 394 14.32 -2.76 -20.87
N GLN A 395 14.34 -2.84 -19.54
CA GLN A 395 14.16 -4.10 -18.81
C GLN A 395 12.67 -4.40 -18.64
N GLU A 396 12.11 -5.16 -19.58
CA GLU A 396 10.70 -5.59 -19.53
C GLU A 396 10.40 -6.48 -18.32
N ILE A 397 11.34 -7.37 -17.97
CA ILE A 397 11.21 -8.33 -16.87
C ILE A 397 12.37 -8.11 -15.91
N ILE A 398 12.07 -7.67 -14.70
CA ILE A 398 13.05 -7.57 -13.62
C ILE A 398 13.38 -8.97 -13.06
N PRO A 399 14.56 -9.16 -12.45
CA PRO A 399 14.89 -10.37 -11.71
C PRO A 399 13.82 -10.64 -10.66
N HIS A 400 13.35 -11.89 -10.61
CA HIS A 400 12.32 -12.29 -9.66
C HIS A 400 12.59 -13.67 -9.08
N ARG A 401 12.11 -13.89 -7.85
CA ARG A 401 12.21 -15.16 -7.13
C ARG A 401 10.89 -15.46 -6.45
N VAL A 402 10.56 -16.74 -6.34
CA VAL A 402 9.35 -17.19 -5.63
C VAL A 402 9.78 -18.05 -4.46
N PHE A 403 9.25 -17.76 -3.27
CA PHE A 403 9.47 -18.51 -2.05
C PHE A 403 8.15 -19.06 -1.55
N ALA A 404 8.12 -20.36 -1.24
CA ALA A 404 6.95 -21.00 -0.66
C ALA A 404 7.37 -22.27 0.11
N PRO A 405 6.49 -22.83 0.95
CA PRO A 405 6.73 -24.13 1.57
C PRO A 405 6.79 -25.24 0.53
N VAL A 406 7.53 -26.31 0.84
CA VAL A 406 7.77 -27.45 -0.07
C VAL A 406 6.46 -28.10 -0.51
N CYS A 407 5.43 -28.12 0.34
CA CYS A 407 4.13 -28.69 0.00
C CYS A 407 3.40 -27.95 -1.15
N LEU A 408 3.81 -26.70 -1.47
CA LEU A 408 3.21 -25.89 -2.54
C LEU A 408 4.05 -25.85 -3.82
N THR A 409 5.16 -26.60 -3.91
CA THR A 409 6.07 -26.56 -5.07
C THR A 409 5.34 -26.77 -6.40
N GLY A 410 4.48 -27.79 -6.49
CA GLY A 410 3.72 -28.07 -7.73
C GLY A 410 2.81 -26.91 -8.13
N ALA A 411 2.04 -26.37 -7.19
CA ALA A 411 1.12 -25.25 -7.46
C ALA A 411 1.87 -23.97 -7.89
N CYS A 412 3.00 -23.66 -7.25
CA CYS A 412 3.83 -22.51 -7.63
C CYS A 412 4.46 -22.69 -9.02
N GLN A 413 4.91 -23.90 -9.37
CA GLN A 413 5.50 -24.19 -10.68
C GLN A 413 4.47 -24.17 -11.80
N GLU A 414 3.28 -24.71 -11.56
CA GLU A 414 2.23 -24.77 -12.57
C GLU A 414 1.62 -23.39 -12.88
N THR A 415 1.47 -22.55 -11.86
CA THR A 415 0.76 -21.27 -11.95
C THR A 415 1.71 -20.09 -11.81
N LEU A 416 2.27 -19.85 -10.61
CA LEU A 416 2.93 -18.59 -10.27
C LEU A 416 4.19 -18.31 -11.11
N LEU A 417 5.09 -19.28 -11.23
CA LEU A 417 6.34 -19.13 -12.01
C LEU A 417 6.08 -18.85 -13.50
N ARG A 418 4.94 -19.31 -14.04
CA ARG A 418 4.55 -19.06 -15.44
C ARG A 418 3.94 -17.67 -15.65
N LEU A 419 3.31 -17.10 -14.62
CA LEU A 419 2.56 -15.84 -14.72
C LEU A 419 3.39 -14.59 -14.43
N ILE A 420 4.42 -14.67 -13.58
CA ILE A 420 5.26 -13.51 -13.22
C ILE A 420 5.88 -12.82 -14.44
N PRO A 421 6.56 -13.51 -15.38
CA PRO A 421 7.22 -12.83 -16.49
C PRO A 421 6.22 -12.09 -17.42
N PRO A 422 5.10 -12.71 -17.87
CA PRO A 422 4.10 -12.00 -18.66
C PRO A 422 3.46 -10.81 -17.93
N CYS A 423 3.20 -10.92 -16.62
CA CYS A 423 2.60 -9.81 -15.85
C CYS A 423 3.57 -8.63 -15.68
N LEU A 424 4.87 -8.89 -15.45
CA LEU A 424 5.90 -7.85 -15.39
C LEU A 424 6.09 -7.15 -16.75
N SER A 425 6.17 -7.93 -17.83
CA SER A 425 6.27 -7.39 -19.19
C SER A 425 5.04 -6.55 -19.56
N ALA A 426 3.84 -6.99 -19.18
CA ALA A 426 2.61 -6.22 -19.34
C ALA A 426 2.67 -4.87 -18.59
N ALA A 427 3.08 -4.86 -17.32
CA ALA A 427 3.22 -3.63 -16.55
C ALA A 427 4.25 -2.67 -17.19
N HIS A 428 5.40 -3.20 -17.64
CA HIS A 428 6.42 -2.42 -18.33
C HIS A 428 5.89 -1.80 -19.63
N SER A 429 5.14 -2.55 -20.43
CA SER A 429 4.58 -2.03 -21.69
C SER A 429 3.61 -0.86 -21.48
N VAL A 430 2.94 -0.81 -20.33
CA VAL A 430 1.94 0.22 -20.00
C VAL A 430 2.58 1.46 -19.36
N LEU A 431 3.41 1.26 -18.32
CA LEU A 431 3.95 2.33 -17.48
C LEU A 431 5.46 2.60 -17.66
N GLY A 432 6.20 1.71 -18.34
CA GLY A 432 7.64 1.83 -18.56
C GLY A 432 8.49 1.15 -17.48
N ALA A 433 9.60 1.76 -17.12
CA ALA A 433 10.58 1.16 -16.22
C ALA A 433 9.97 0.74 -14.87
N HIS A 434 10.26 -0.49 -14.44
CA HIS A 434 9.88 -0.93 -13.10
C HIS A 434 10.66 -0.14 -12.03
N PRO A 435 9.99 0.48 -11.03
CA PRO A 435 10.63 1.34 -10.04
C PRO A 435 11.64 0.60 -9.15
N PHE A 436 11.44 -0.70 -8.97
CA PHE A 436 12.29 -1.57 -8.15
C PHE A 436 13.20 -2.47 -8.98
N SER A 437 14.35 -2.82 -8.41
CA SER A 437 15.41 -3.56 -9.08
C SER A 437 15.17 -5.06 -9.22
N ARG A 438 14.35 -5.62 -8.34
CA ARG A 438 14.05 -7.05 -8.23
C ARG A 438 12.70 -7.26 -7.54
N LEU A 439 12.15 -8.46 -7.67
CA LEU A 439 10.88 -8.84 -7.06
C LEU A 439 10.94 -10.23 -6.42
N ASP A 440 10.88 -10.29 -5.10
CA ASP A 440 10.59 -11.54 -4.41
C ASP A 440 9.08 -11.69 -4.22
N VAL A 441 8.59 -12.92 -4.39
CA VAL A 441 7.19 -13.28 -4.13
C VAL A 441 7.20 -14.35 -3.06
N LEU A 442 6.53 -14.10 -1.93
CA LEU A 442 6.38 -15.06 -0.85
C LEU A 442 4.93 -15.54 -0.78
N ILE A 443 4.72 -16.86 -0.84
CA ILE A 443 3.44 -17.45 -0.42
C ILE A 443 3.41 -17.49 1.11
N VAL A 444 2.59 -16.62 1.68
CA VAL A 444 2.43 -16.49 3.13
C VAL A 444 1.53 -17.58 3.69
N PRO A 445 1.57 -17.82 5.01
CA PRO A 445 0.72 -18.81 5.67
C PRO A 445 -0.78 -18.58 5.43
N ALA A 446 -1.57 -19.62 5.62
CA ALA A 446 -3.01 -19.63 5.31
C ALA A 446 -3.84 -18.61 6.13
N ASN A 447 -3.29 -18.10 7.23
CA ASN A 447 -3.93 -17.14 8.12
C ASN A 447 -3.77 -15.68 7.68
N PHE A 448 -2.99 -15.43 6.63
CA PHE A 448 -2.82 -14.08 6.12
C PHE A 448 -4.19 -13.49 5.71
N PRO A 449 -4.59 -12.33 6.27
CA PRO A 449 -5.97 -11.85 6.19
C PRO A 449 -6.33 -11.20 4.84
N SER A 450 -5.37 -11.07 3.92
CA SER A 450 -5.56 -10.51 2.59
C SER A 450 -5.20 -11.52 1.50
N LEU A 451 -5.57 -11.24 0.24
CA LEU A 451 -5.09 -12.02 -0.91
C LEU A 451 -3.65 -11.68 -1.29
N GLY A 452 -3.18 -10.49 -0.93
CA GLY A 452 -1.79 -10.10 -1.08
C GLY A 452 -1.47 -8.77 -0.42
N MET A 453 -0.18 -8.46 -0.39
CA MET A 453 0.37 -7.18 0.08
C MET A 453 1.67 -6.90 -0.66
N ALA A 454 1.74 -5.74 -1.29
CA ALA A 454 2.95 -5.25 -1.92
C ALA A 454 3.81 -4.46 -0.93
N SER A 455 5.11 -4.71 -0.97
CA SER A 455 6.14 -3.89 -0.35
C SER A 455 7.24 -3.65 -1.39
N PRO A 456 8.14 -2.68 -1.18
CA PRO A 456 9.25 -2.46 -2.08
C PRO A 456 10.02 -3.75 -2.29
N HIS A 457 10.23 -4.12 -3.55
CA HIS A 457 10.96 -5.32 -3.93
C HIS A 457 10.34 -6.67 -3.52
N ILE A 458 9.35 -6.76 -2.63
CA ILE A 458 8.76 -8.04 -2.16
C ILE A 458 7.24 -7.94 -2.11
N MET A 459 6.53 -8.98 -2.56
CA MET A 459 5.09 -9.10 -2.32
C MET A 459 4.78 -10.38 -1.54
N PHE A 460 3.77 -10.29 -0.70
CA PHE A 460 3.14 -11.44 -0.05
C PHE A 460 1.89 -11.80 -0.84
N LEU A 461 1.67 -13.10 -1.05
CA LEU A 461 0.50 -13.63 -1.73
C LEU A 461 -0.10 -14.77 -0.91
N SER A 462 -1.42 -14.75 -0.73
CA SER A 462 -2.13 -15.84 -0.09
C SER A 462 -2.14 -17.09 -0.96
N GLN A 463 -2.09 -18.26 -0.33
CA GLN A 463 -2.24 -19.55 -1.04
C GLN A 463 -3.58 -19.68 -1.78
N SER A 464 -4.61 -18.92 -1.40
CA SER A 464 -5.94 -18.97 -2.00
C SER A 464 -5.92 -18.73 -3.51
N ILE A 465 -4.94 -17.96 -4.00
CA ILE A 465 -4.82 -17.63 -5.41
C ILE A 465 -4.24 -18.78 -6.25
N LEU A 466 -3.65 -19.80 -5.62
CA LEU A 466 -2.94 -20.88 -6.31
C LEU A 466 -3.87 -21.95 -6.88
N THR A 467 -5.16 -21.91 -6.52
CA THR A 467 -6.18 -22.88 -6.94
C THR A 467 -7.01 -22.34 -8.10
N GLY A 468 -7.52 -23.23 -8.97
CA GLY A 468 -8.48 -22.83 -10.00
C GLY A 468 -7.91 -22.31 -11.31
N GLY A 469 -6.63 -22.53 -11.58
CA GLY A 469 -5.97 -22.09 -12.81
C GLY A 469 -5.34 -20.70 -12.68
N ASN A 470 -5.21 -20.00 -13.80
CA ASN A 470 -4.36 -18.82 -13.88
C ASN A 470 -5.06 -17.49 -13.58
N HIS A 471 -6.39 -17.48 -13.51
CA HIS A 471 -7.17 -16.24 -13.54
C HIS A 471 -6.99 -15.40 -12.27
N LEU A 472 -7.39 -15.92 -11.11
CA LEU A 472 -7.26 -15.21 -9.83
C LEU A 472 -5.80 -14.92 -9.46
N CYS A 473 -4.90 -15.88 -9.70
CA CYS A 473 -3.47 -15.66 -9.51
C CYS A 473 -2.95 -14.52 -10.38
N GLY A 474 -3.37 -14.48 -11.65
CA GLY A 474 -2.96 -13.48 -12.61
C GLY A 474 -3.44 -12.07 -12.27
N THR A 475 -4.73 -11.92 -11.93
CA THR A 475 -5.27 -10.62 -11.52
C THR A 475 -4.60 -10.12 -10.25
N ARG A 476 -4.48 -10.95 -9.21
CA ARG A 476 -3.84 -10.49 -7.97
C ARG A 476 -2.37 -10.17 -8.16
N LEU A 477 -1.65 -10.94 -8.97
CA LEU A 477 -0.27 -10.63 -9.31
C LEU A 477 -0.14 -9.28 -10.02
N CYS A 478 -1.01 -8.99 -10.99
CA CYS A 478 -1.05 -7.69 -11.66
C CYS A 478 -1.36 -6.54 -10.69
N HIS A 479 -2.23 -6.77 -9.70
CA HIS A 479 -2.54 -5.80 -8.65
C HIS A 479 -1.31 -5.46 -7.80
N GLU A 480 -0.62 -6.47 -7.26
CA GLU A 480 0.58 -6.24 -6.46
C GLU A 480 1.71 -5.61 -7.27
N ILE A 481 1.84 -5.97 -8.56
CA ILE A 481 2.80 -5.32 -9.46
C ILE A 481 2.45 -3.86 -9.69
N ALA A 482 1.16 -3.50 -9.81
CA ALA A 482 0.74 -2.12 -9.99
C ALA A 482 1.12 -1.22 -8.80
N HIS A 483 1.12 -1.77 -7.59
CA HIS A 483 1.56 -1.05 -6.40
C HIS A 483 3.02 -0.58 -6.48
N ALA A 484 3.86 -1.22 -7.32
CA ALA A 484 5.23 -0.78 -7.50
C ALA A 484 5.31 0.68 -7.95
N TRP A 485 4.38 1.12 -8.81
CA TRP A 485 4.26 2.52 -9.23
C TRP A 485 3.41 3.33 -8.27
N PHE A 486 2.20 2.86 -7.94
CA PHE A 486 1.21 3.61 -7.15
C PHE A 486 1.03 3.02 -5.75
N GLY A 487 1.40 3.78 -4.73
CA GLY A 487 1.41 3.36 -3.33
C GLY A 487 2.81 3.09 -2.79
N LEU A 488 3.76 2.67 -3.63
CA LEU A 488 5.16 2.49 -3.23
C LEU A 488 6.11 3.54 -3.81
N ALA A 489 6.33 3.57 -5.13
CA ALA A 489 7.19 4.59 -5.73
C ALA A 489 6.56 5.98 -5.71
N ILE A 490 5.25 6.07 -5.95
CA ILE A 490 4.45 7.28 -5.80
C ILE A 490 3.54 7.05 -4.60
N GLY A 491 3.95 7.54 -3.44
CA GLY A 491 3.25 7.33 -2.18
C GLY A 491 2.14 8.36 -1.95
N ALA A 492 1.25 8.05 -1.02
CA ALA A 492 0.29 9.01 -0.49
C ALA A 492 0.96 9.94 0.52
N ARG A 493 0.66 11.24 0.45
CA ARG A 493 1.21 12.24 1.40
C ARG A 493 0.68 12.06 2.82
N ASP A 494 -0.53 11.53 2.94
CA ASP A 494 -1.15 11.17 4.20
C ASP A 494 -2.10 9.98 4.01
N TRP A 495 -2.50 9.35 5.11
CA TRP A 495 -3.30 8.12 5.10
C TRP A 495 -4.76 8.32 4.67
N THR A 496 -5.24 9.55 4.48
CA THR A 496 -6.58 9.84 3.94
C THR A 496 -6.65 9.68 2.42
N GLU A 497 -5.49 9.50 1.77
CA GLU A 497 -5.34 9.39 0.32
C GLU A 497 -5.16 7.94 -0.15
N GLU A 498 -5.58 6.97 0.66
CA GLU A 498 -5.39 5.53 0.41
C GLU A 498 -5.92 5.06 -0.96
N TRP A 499 -6.96 5.72 -1.49
CA TRP A 499 -7.49 5.43 -2.82
C TRP A 499 -6.47 5.65 -3.95
N LEU A 500 -5.45 6.51 -3.77
CA LEU A 500 -4.37 6.68 -4.74
C LEU A 500 -3.51 5.41 -4.89
N SER A 501 -3.47 4.57 -3.87
CA SER A 501 -2.81 3.26 -3.92
C SER A 501 -3.79 2.23 -4.47
N GLU A 502 -4.89 2.00 -3.75
CA GLU A 502 -5.79 0.87 -4.01
C GLU A 502 -6.62 1.06 -5.29
N GLY A 503 -7.07 2.29 -5.56
CA GLY A 503 -7.83 2.63 -6.76
C GLY A 503 -6.99 2.43 -8.02
N PHE A 504 -5.74 2.90 -8.01
CA PHE A 504 -4.82 2.72 -9.13
C PHE A 504 -4.42 1.25 -9.32
N ALA A 505 -4.09 0.54 -8.25
CA ALA A 505 -3.75 -0.87 -8.34
C ALA A 505 -4.92 -1.69 -8.90
N THR A 506 -6.16 -1.43 -8.45
CA THR A 506 -7.37 -2.08 -8.97
C THR A 506 -7.64 -1.73 -10.43
N HIS A 507 -7.40 -0.48 -10.84
CA HIS A 507 -7.56 -0.06 -12.24
C HIS A 507 -6.52 -0.72 -13.17
N LEU A 508 -5.25 -0.67 -12.77
CA LEU A 508 -4.14 -1.20 -13.54
C LEU A 508 -4.09 -2.72 -13.56
N GLU A 509 -4.60 -3.40 -12.52
CA GLU A 509 -4.82 -4.85 -12.50
C GLU A 509 -5.53 -5.32 -13.77
N ASP A 510 -6.65 -4.68 -14.14
CA ASP A 510 -7.42 -5.04 -15.33
C ASP A 510 -6.65 -4.80 -16.63
N VAL A 511 -5.85 -3.74 -16.66
CA VAL A 511 -5.08 -3.33 -17.83
C VAL A 511 -3.93 -4.28 -18.03
N PHE A 512 -3.14 -4.53 -16.98
CA PHE A 512 -1.99 -5.41 -17.01
C PHE A 512 -2.42 -6.85 -17.28
N TRP A 513 -3.50 -7.32 -16.65
CA TRP A 513 -3.97 -8.69 -16.88
C TRP A 513 -4.50 -8.88 -18.30
N ALA A 514 -5.21 -7.90 -18.86
CA ALA A 514 -5.63 -7.95 -20.26
C ALA A 514 -4.42 -8.05 -21.21
N THR A 515 -3.38 -7.25 -20.97
CA THR A 515 -2.14 -7.26 -21.75
C THR A 515 -1.36 -8.57 -21.57
N ALA A 516 -1.24 -9.08 -20.33
CA ALA A 516 -0.51 -10.30 -20.01
C ALA A 516 -1.13 -11.55 -20.66
N GLN A 517 -2.47 -11.58 -20.79
CA GLN A 517 -3.17 -12.66 -21.48
C GLN A 517 -3.01 -12.63 -23.01
N GLN A 518 -2.57 -11.50 -23.58
CA GLN A 518 -2.41 -11.31 -25.04
C GLN A 518 -3.67 -11.64 -25.84
N LEU A 519 -4.85 -11.32 -25.28
CA LEU A 519 -6.13 -11.53 -25.94
C LEU A 519 -6.36 -10.55 -27.09
N ALA A 520 -7.26 -10.90 -28.00
CA ALA A 520 -7.71 -9.94 -28.99
C ALA A 520 -8.36 -8.72 -28.30
N PRO A 521 -8.21 -7.49 -28.83
CA PRO A 521 -8.73 -6.28 -28.17
C PRO A 521 -10.21 -6.35 -27.80
N TYR A 522 -11.03 -6.99 -28.64
CA TYR A 522 -12.45 -7.21 -28.35
C TYR A 522 -12.68 -8.12 -27.13
N GLU A 523 -11.95 -9.23 -27.04
CA GLU A 523 -12.07 -10.20 -25.93
C GLU A 523 -11.58 -9.60 -24.61
N ALA A 524 -10.45 -8.89 -24.65
CA ALA A 524 -9.92 -8.14 -23.50
C ALA A 524 -10.96 -7.14 -22.99
N ARG A 525 -11.57 -6.36 -23.88
CA ARG A 525 -12.61 -5.40 -23.53
C ARG A 525 -13.84 -6.05 -22.92
N GLU A 526 -14.30 -7.17 -23.48
CA GLU A 526 -15.43 -7.94 -22.94
C GLU A 526 -15.16 -8.44 -21.51
N GLN A 527 -13.95 -8.97 -21.23
CA GLN A 527 -13.57 -9.38 -19.88
C GLN A 527 -13.51 -8.18 -18.91
N GLN A 528 -12.93 -7.06 -19.34
CA GLN A 528 -12.87 -5.84 -18.52
C GLN A 528 -14.27 -5.27 -18.21
N GLU A 529 -15.20 -5.28 -19.17
CA GLU A 529 -16.59 -4.86 -18.91
C GLU A 529 -17.32 -5.83 -17.97
N LEU A 530 -17.05 -7.14 -18.07
CA LEU A 530 -17.58 -8.13 -17.14
C LEU A 530 -17.08 -7.89 -15.71
N ARG A 531 -15.79 -7.62 -15.53
CA ARG A 531 -15.22 -7.28 -14.22
C ARG A 531 -15.75 -5.96 -13.68
N ALA A 532 -15.88 -4.94 -14.52
CA ALA A 532 -16.55 -3.71 -14.14
C ALA A 532 -18.01 -3.96 -13.70
N CYS A 533 -18.68 -4.96 -14.27
CA CYS A 533 -20.01 -5.37 -13.82
C CYS A 533 -19.99 -6.01 -12.43
N LEU A 534 -19.05 -6.91 -12.16
CA LEU A 534 -18.86 -7.52 -10.84
C LEU A 534 -18.47 -6.49 -9.78
N ARG A 535 -17.49 -5.63 -10.07
CA ARG A 535 -17.06 -4.53 -9.19
C ARG A 535 -18.19 -3.53 -8.92
N TRP A 536 -19.04 -3.29 -9.91
CA TRP A 536 -20.23 -2.45 -9.72
C TRP A 536 -21.19 -3.05 -8.70
N ARG A 537 -21.49 -4.35 -8.81
CA ARG A 537 -22.36 -5.05 -7.84
C ARG A 537 -21.77 -5.00 -6.44
N ARG A 538 -20.48 -5.33 -6.29
CA ARG A 538 -19.76 -5.24 -5.01
C ARG A 538 -19.80 -3.81 -4.44
N LEU A 539 -19.58 -2.78 -5.26
CA LEU A 539 -19.66 -1.39 -4.80
C LEU A 539 -21.08 -1.03 -4.32
N GLN A 540 -22.12 -1.51 -5.00
CA GLN A 540 -23.49 -1.26 -4.55
C GLN A 540 -23.77 -1.90 -3.19
N ASP A 541 -23.23 -3.08 -2.93
CA ASP A 541 -23.37 -3.78 -1.64
C ASP A 541 -22.59 -3.05 -0.54
N GLU A 542 -21.33 -2.66 -0.82
CA GLU A 542 -20.51 -1.85 0.10
C GLU A 542 -21.21 -0.55 0.51
N MET A 543 -21.79 0.20 -0.45
CA MET A 543 -22.51 1.44 -0.16
C MET A 543 -23.81 1.22 0.63
N GLN A 544 -24.36 0.01 0.65
CA GLN A 544 -25.55 -0.33 1.44
C GLN A 544 -25.20 -0.80 2.85
N CYS A 545 -24.03 -1.43 3.01
CA CYS A 545 -23.63 -2.11 4.25
C CYS A 545 -22.60 -1.34 5.10
N SER A 546 -22.06 -0.22 4.61
CA SER A 546 -21.09 0.61 5.34
C SER A 546 -21.68 1.95 5.78
N PRO A 547 -21.24 2.52 6.93
CA PRO A 547 -21.55 3.89 7.34
C PRO A 547 -21.10 4.94 6.32
N GLU A 548 -21.88 6.03 6.16
CA GLU A 548 -21.64 7.06 5.13
C GLU A 548 -20.23 7.66 5.17
N GLU A 549 -19.66 7.82 6.36
CA GLU A 549 -18.32 8.38 6.56
C GLU A 549 -17.19 7.49 6.05
N MET A 550 -17.43 6.19 5.88
CA MET A 550 -16.48 5.25 5.30
C MET A 550 -16.73 4.98 3.81
N GLN A 551 -17.76 5.61 3.22
CA GLN A 551 -18.09 5.51 1.79
C GLN A 551 -17.37 6.54 0.90
N VAL A 552 -16.61 7.44 1.50
CA VAL A 552 -15.83 8.47 0.81
C VAL A 552 -14.49 7.90 0.35
N LEU A 553 -13.91 8.41 -0.74
CA LEU A 553 -12.53 8.06 -1.11
C LEU A 553 -11.51 8.87 -0.32
N ARG A 554 -11.90 10.08 0.06
CA ARG A 554 -11.10 11.00 0.84
C ARG A 554 -12.04 11.85 1.71
N PRO A 555 -11.92 11.79 3.04
CA PRO A 555 -12.62 12.73 3.91
C PRO A 555 -12.22 14.19 3.59
N SER A 556 -13.14 15.12 3.82
CA SER A 556 -12.88 16.55 3.58
C SER A 556 -11.66 17.05 4.37
N LYS A 557 -10.83 17.89 3.74
CA LYS A 557 -9.61 18.47 4.33
C LYS A 557 -9.88 19.21 5.63
N ASP A 558 -11.00 19.91 5.72
CA ASP A 558 -11.36 20.68 6.93
C ASP A 558 -11.57 19.79 8.16
N LYS A 559 -11.69 18.47 7.97
CA LYS A 559 -11.97 17.50 9.02
C LYS A 559 -10.85 16.47 9.23
N THR A 560 -9.84 16.40 8.37
CA THR A 560 -8.82 15.32 8.40
C THR A 560 -7.44 15.76 7.86
N GLY A 561 -6.38 15.05 8.22
CA GLY A 561 -5.01 15.32 7.74
C GLY A 561 -4.33 16.54 8.36
N HIS A 562 -4.90 17.13 9.41
CA HIS A 562 -4.26 18.22 10.14
C HIS A 562 -3.03 17.69 10.89
N THR A 563 -1.90 18.32 10.63
CA THR A 563 -0.66 18.14 11.39
C THR A 563 -0.55 19.29 12.38
N SER A 564 -0.19 18.97 13.63
CA SER A 564 0.21 19.98 14.61
C SER A 564 1.50 20.66 14.17
N ASP A 565 1.87 21.78 14.81
CA ASP A 565 3.15 22.46 14.56
C ASP A 565 4.37 21.52 14.72
N SER A 566 4.24 20.51 15.59
CA SER A 566 5.27 19.49 15.80
C SER A 566 5.40 18.47 14.66
N GLY A 567 4.40 18.35 13.80
CA GLY A 567 4.27 17.30 12.78
C GLY A 567 3.46 16.08 13.23
N ALA A 568 3.09 16.01 14.50
CA ALA A 568 2.16 14.98 15.01
C ALA A 568 0.78 15.11 14.34
N SER A 569 0.12 13.98 14.11
CA SER A 569 -1.20 13.92 13.44
C SER A 569 -2.01 12.73 13.96
N VAL A 570 -3.18 12.49 13.38
CA VAL A 570 -4.08 11.39 13.76
C VAL A 570 -4.55 10.67 12.51
N ILE A 571 -4.63 9.34 12.58
CA ILE A 571 -5.17 8.50 11.51
C ILE A 571 -6.55 8.02 11.90
N LYS A 572 -7.53 8.41 11.09
CA LYS A 572 -8.90 7.97 11.27
C LYS A 572 -9.01 6.46 11.05
N HIS A 573 -9.49 5.73 12.06
CA HIS A 573 -9.67 4.27 12.01
C HIS A 573 -8.43 3.49 11.54
N GLY A 574 -7.23 3.95 11.90
CA GLY A 574 -5.97 3.47 11.32
C GLY A 574 -5.75 1.95 11.42
N LEU A 575 -6.19 1.32 12.51
CA LEU A 575 -6.12 -0.13 12.71
C LEU A 575 -7.50 -0.76 12.99
N ASN A 576 -8.57 -0.13 12.49
CA ASN A 576 -9.92 -0.66 12.64
C ASN A 576 -10.04 -2.01 11.89
N PRO A 577 -10.36 -3.12 12.59
CA PRO A 577 -10.44 -4.44 11.98
C PRO A 577 -11.56 -4.53 10.94
N GLU A 578 -12.61 -3.72 11.06
CA GLU A 578 -13.67 -3.63 10.05
C GLU A 578 -13.17 -3.00 8.75
N LYS A 579 -12.21 -2.08 8.83
CA LYS A 579 -11.62 -1.42 7.65
C LYS A 579 -10.90 -2.42 6.73
N ILE A 580 -10.35 -3.49 7.29
CA ILE A 580 -9.68 -4.58 6.53
C ILE A 580 -10.65 -5.24 5.53
N PHE A 581 -11.94 -5.20 5.84
CA PHE A 581 -13.01 -5.80 5.05
C PHE A 581 -13.64 -4.82 4.05
N MET A 582 -13.29 -3.53 4.12
CA MET A 582 -13.90 -2.51 3.26
C MET A 582 -13.24 -2.42 1.88
N GLN A 583 -14.06 -2.31 0.84
CA GLN A 583 -13.56 -2.23 -0.54
C GLN A 583 -13.83 -0.88 -1.22
N VAL A 584 -14.20 0.15 -0.47
CA VAL A 584 -14.58 1.47 -1.03
C VAL A 584 -13.43 2.11 -1.81
N HIS A 585 -12.23 2.19 -1.23
CA HIS A 585 -11.04 2.77 -1.88
C HIS A 585 -10.67 2.05 -3.18
N TYR A 586 -10.75 0.72 -3.17
CA TYR A 586 -10.54 -0.15 -4.33
C TYR A 586 -11.56 0.13 -5.43
N LEU A 587 -12.85 0.00 -5.11
CA LEU A 587 -13.93 -0.06 -6.09
C LEU A 587 -14.31 1.33 -6.61
N LYS A 588 -14.50 2.29 -5.71
CA LYS A 588 -14.89 3.66 -6.09
C LYS A 588 -13.71 4.38 -6.74
N GLY A 589 -12.47 4.12 -6.29
CA GLY A 589 -11.24 4.58 -6.94
C GLY A 589 -11.05 4.00 -8.34
N TYR A 590 -11.28 2.69 -8.50
CA TYR A 590 -11.32 2.03 -9.81
C TYR A 590 -12.27 2.72 -10.78
N PHE A 591 -13.51 3.01 -10.35
CA PHE A 591 -14.49 3.63 -11.22
C PHE A 591 -14.16 5.09 -11.57
N LEU A 592 -13.53 5.85 -10.67
CA LEU A 592 -13.04 7.19 -10.98
C LEU A 592 -12.00 7.13 -12.09
N LEU A 593 -10.98 6.27 -11.95
CA LEU A 593 -9.91 6.14 -12.94
C LEU A 593 -10.43 5.60 -14.26
N ARG A 594 -11.37 4.64 -14.23
CA ARG A 594 -12.05 4.15 -15.43
C ARG A 594 -12.87 5.23 -16.13
N PHE A 595 -13.58 6.07 -15.37
CA PHE A 595 -14.33 7.21 -15.90
C PHE A 595 -13.39 8.19 -16.61
N LEU A 596 -12.26 8.52 -15.99
CA LEU A 596 -11.23 9.38 -16.58
C LEU A 596 -10.64 8.74 -17.85
N ALA A 597 -10.26 7.47 -17.81
CA ALA A 597 -9.73 6.75 -18.97
C ALA A 597 -10.72 6.76 -20.15
N LYS A 598 -12.01 6.48 -19.91
CA LYS A 598 -13.05 6.52 -20.95
C LYS A 598 -13.26 7.93 -21.53
N ARG A 599 -13.26 8.96 -20.68
CA ARG A 599 -13.44 10.36 -21.12
C ARG A 599 -12.25 10.86 -21.94
N LEU A 600 -11.04 10.42 -21.58
CA LEU A 600 -9.81 10.88 -22.20
C LEU A 600 -9.38 10.01 -23.40
N GLY A 601 -9.80 8.75 -23.45
CA GLY A 601 -9.30 7.77 -24.40
C GLY A 601 -7.94 7.20 -23.98
N ASP A 602 -7.76 5.90 -24.15
CA ASP A 602 -6.64 5.12 -23.61
C ASP A 602 -5.27 5.69 -23.99
N GLU A 603 -5.05 6.09 -25.25
CA GLU A 603 -3.77 6.64 -25.69
C GLU A 603 -3.38 7.91 -24.92
N THR A 604 -4.33 8.85 -24.77
CA THR A 604 -4.10 10.10 -24.02
C THR A 604 -3.91 9.80 -22.54
N TYR A 605 -4.74 8.92 -21.98
CA TYR A 605 -4.71 8.56 -20.56
C TYR A 605 -3.40 7.88 -20.16
N PHE A 606 -2.97 6.83 -20.86
CA PHE A 606 -1.73 6.12 -20.54
C PHE A 606 -0.47 6.93 -20.89
N SER A 607 -0.53 7.79 -21.92
CA SER A 607 0.54 8.77 -22.17
C SER A 607 0.71 9.73 -20.98
N PHE A 608 -0.40 10.25 -20.47
CA PHE A 608 -0.40 11.06 -19.26
C PHE A 608 0.12 10.27 -18.04
N LEU A 609 -0.35 9.04 -17.80
CA LEU A 609 0.11 8.25 -16.65
C LEU A 609 1.62 8.03 -16.67
N ARG A 610 2.22 7.76 -17.83
CA ARG A 610 3.68 7.64 -17.95
C ARG A 610 4.39 8.94 -17.62
N LYS A 611 3.86 10.08 -18.07
CA LYS A 611 4.39 11.39 -17.72
C LYS A 611 4.25 11.66 -16.21
N PHE A 612 3.11 11.32 -15.62
CA PHE A 612 2.84 11.44 -14.19
C PHE A 612 3.83 10.61 -13.37
N VAL A 613 4.03 9.34 -13.74
CA VAL A 613 5.02 8.46 -13.13
C VAL A 613 6.42 9.05 -13.20
N HIS A 614 6.83 9.53 -14.38
CA HIS A 614 8.14 10.15 -14.54
C HIS A 614 8.31 11.39 -13.66
N THR A 615 7.26 12.20 -13.49
CA THR A 615 7.30 13.40 -12.65
C THR A 615 7.31 13.09 -11.16
N PHE A 616 6.54 12.11 -10.69
CA PHE A 616 6.25 11.92 -9.26
C PHE A 616 6.87 10.67 -8.62
N HIS A 617 7.57 9.80 -9.35
CA HIS A 617 8.26 8.66 -8.72
C HIS A 617 9.25 9.13 -7.65
N GLY A 618 9.29 8.45 -6.51
CA GLY A 618 10.07 8.82 -5.33
C GLY A 618 9.49 10.02 -4.55
N GLN A 619 8.21 10.35 -4.74
CA GLN A 619 7.53 11.45 -4.06
C GLN A 619 6.21 11.00 -3.44
N LEU A 620 5.71 11.83 -2.54
CA LEU A 620 4.39 11.70 -1.96
C LEU A 620 3.45 12.73 -2.57
N ILE A 621 2.25 12.28 -2.95
CA ILE A 621 1.27 13.11 -3.65
C ILE A 621 -0.03 13.22 -2.87
N LEU A 622 -0.77 14.29 -3.15
CA LEU A 622 -2.17 14.44 -2.84
C LEU A 622 -3.03 14.12 -4.07
N SER A 623 -4.31 13.84 -3.84
CA SER A 623 -5.31 13.73 -4.91
C SER A 623 -5.32 14.96 -5.82
N GLN A 624 -5.14 16.14 -5.23
CA GLN A 624 -5.04 17.41 -5.94
C GLN A 624 -3.91 17.41 -6.97
N ASP A 625 -2.73 16.90 -6.62
CA ASP A 625 -1.55 16.92 -7.49
C ASP A 625 -1.80 16.09 -8.75
N PHE A 626 -2.42 14.91 -8.58
CA PHE A 626 -2.84 14.06 -9.68
C PHE A 626 -3.88 14.74 -10.58
N LEU A 627 -4.96 15.25 -9.99
CA LEU A 627 -6.06 15.84 -10.74
C LEU A 627 -5.64 17.13 -11.45
N GLN A 628 -4.84 17.98 -10.80
CA GLN A 628 -4.33 19.21 -11.39
C GLN A 628 -3.43 18.90 -12.59
N MET A 629 -2.44 18.02 -12.43
CA MET A 629 -1.55 17.65 -13.53
C MET A 629 -2.33 16.98 -14.66
N LEU A 630 -3.30 16.12 -14.35
CA LEU A 630 -4.16 15.50 -15.36
C LEU A 630 -4.87 16.57 -16.18
N LEU A 631 -5.57 17.49 -15.49
CA LEU A 631 -6.34 18.52 -16.16
C LEU A 631 -5.44 19.44 -16.97
N GLU A 632 -4.25 19.82 -16.52
CA GLU A 632 -3.29 20.65 -17.27
C GLU A 632 -2.77 19.97 -18.55
N ASN A 633 -2.67 18.65 -18.58
CA ASN A 633 -2.05 17.89 -19.66
C ASN A 633 -3.03 17.32 -20.69
N ILE A 634 -4.35 17.53 -20.54
CA ILE A 634 -5.37 17.08 -21.49
C ILE A 634 -5.80 18.22 -22.43
N PRO A 635 -6.23 17.90 -23.67
CA PRO A 635 -6.79 18.88 -24.59
C PRO A 635 -7.99 19.61 -24.00
N GLU A 636 -8.14 20.91 -24.29
CA GLU A 636 -9.25 21.73 -23.77
C GLU A 636 -10.62 21.13 -24.08
N GLU A 637 -10.80 20.52 -25.26
CA GLU A 637 -12.08 19.89 -25.64
C GLU A 637 -12.48 18.75 -24.69
N LYS A 638 -11.50 18.06 -24.11
CA LYS A 638 -11.73 16.95 -23.16
C LYS A 638 -11.88 17.45 -21.72
N ARG A 639 -11.50 18.69 -21.43
CA ARG A 639 -11.63 19.34 -20.11
C ARG A 639 -13.04 19.84 -19.83
N LEU A 640 -13.91 19.95 -20.85
CA LEU A 640 -15.31 20.35 -20.66
C LEU A 640 -15.99 19.48 -19.59
N GLU A 641 -16.52 20.13 -18.55
CA GLU A 641 -17.16 19.55 -17.35
C GLU A 641 -16.22 18.91 -16.30
N LEU A 642 -14.92 18.83 -16.57
CA LEU A 642 -13.93 18.33 -15.60
C LEU A 642 -13.20 19.51 -14.95
N SER A 643 -13.44 19.69 -13.64
CA SER A 643 -12.60 20.51 -12.77
C SER A 643 -12.18 19.68 -11.56
N VAL A 644 -11.13 20.12 -10.88
CA VAL A 644 -10.68 19.46 -9.65
C VAL A 644 -11.80 19.47 -8.61
N GLU A 645 -12.45 20.63 -8.44
CA GLU A 645 -13.52 20.85 -7.46
C GLU A 645 -14.72 19.94 -7.74
N ASN A 646 -15.13 19.81 -9.01
CA ASN A 646 -16.22 18.92 -9.39
C ASN A 646 -15.88 17.45 -9.11
N ILE A 647 -14.63 17.03 -9.41
CA ILE A 647 -14.20 15.65 -9.13
C ILE A 647 -14.17 15.39 -7.61
N TYR A 648 -13.69 16.35 -6.82
CA TYR A 648 -13.72 16.23 -5.36
C TYR A 648 -15.14 16.06 -4.83
N GLN A 649 -16.05 16.95 -5.22
CA GLN A 649 -17.43 16.92 -4.77
C GLN A 649 -18.19 15.68 -5.23
N ASP A 650 -18.02 15.25 -6.49
CA ASP A 650 -18.78 14.13 -7.03
C ASP A 650 -18.21 12.76 -6.63
N TRP A 651 -16.89 12.64 -6.44
CA TRP A 651 -16.21 11.34 -6.27
C TRP A 651 -15.46 11.18 -4.95
N LEU A 652 -14.73 12.19 -4.48
CA LEU A 652 -13.82 11.99 -3.35
C LEU A 652 -14.53 12.15 -2.02
N GLU A 653 -15.24 13.26 -1.85
CA GLU A 653 -15.83 13.68 -0.57
C GLU A 653 -17.28 13.22 -0.40
N SER A 654 -17.94 12.80 -1.48
CA SER A 654 -19.33 12.34 -1.43
C SER A 654 -19.44 10.92 -0.88
N SER A 655 -20.43 10.67 -0.03
CA SER A 655 -20.88 9.33 0.31
C SER A 655 -21.75 8.74 -0.83
N GLY A 656 -21.94 7.43 -0.82
CA GLY A 656 -22.73 6.73 -1.82
C GLY A 656 -22.09 6.68 -3.22
N ILE A 657 -22.92 6.31 -4.21
CA ILE A 657 -22.50 6.11 -5.59
C ILE A 657 -22.44 7.46 -6.33
N PRO A 658 -21.30 7.82 -6.94
CA PRO A 658 -21.14 9.05 -7.72
C PRO A 658 -22.18 9.22 -8.84
N LYS A 659 -22.73 10.42 -8.98
CA LYS A 659 -23.75 10.74 -10.00
C LYS A 659 -23.28 10.41 -11.43
N PRO A 660 -22.04 10.71 -11.86
CA PRO A 660 -21.57 10.34 -13.19
C PRO A 660 -21.62 8.83 -13.43
N LEU A 661 -21.22 8.04 -12.43
CA LEU A 661 -21.22 6.58 -12.51
C LEU A 661 -22.64 6.02 -12.61
N GLN A 662 -23.59 6.54 -11.83
CA GLN A 662 -24.99 6.11 -11.93
C GLN A 662 -25.57 6.33 -13.34
N ARG A 663 -25.23 7.46 -13.98
CA ARG A 663 -25.67 7.77 -15.34
C ARG A 663 -25.07 6.80 -16.35
N GLU A 664 -23.76 6.56 -16.26
CA GLU A 664 -23.06 5.61 -17.14
C GLU A 664 -23.69 4.21 -17.06
N ARG A 665 -23.94 3.72 -15.84
CA ARG A 665 -24.49 2.37 -15.63
C ARG A 665 -25.94 2.23 -16.06
N ARG A 666 -26.75 3.29 -15.98
CA ARG A 666 -28.13 3.29 -16.52
C ARG A 666 -28.17 3.30 -18.05
N ALA A 667 -27.20 3.95 -18.69
CA ALA A 667 -27.14 4.07 -20.15
C ALA A 667 -26.42 2.87 -20.81
N GLY A 668 -25.57 2.16 -20.08
CA GLY A 668 -24.74 1.09 -20.60
C GLY A 668 -25.53 -0.15 -21.03
N ALA A 669 -25.30 -0.59 -22.27
CA ALA A 669 -25.69 -1.93 -22.68
C ALA A 669 -24.84 -2.98 -21.94
N GLU A 670 -25.46 -4.10 -21.59
CA GLU A 670 -24.71 -5.19 -20.98
C GLU A 670 -23.76 -5.86 -21.97
N CYS A 671 -22.55 -6.18 -21.51
CA CYS A 671 -21.54 -6.84 -22.34
C CYS A 671 -21.98 -8.25 -22.76
N GLY A 672 -21.37 -8.74 -23.84
CA GLY A 672 -21.64 -10.06 -24.40
C GLY A 672 -21.47 -11.19 -23.40
N LEU A 673 -20.39 -11.17 -22.61
CA LEU A 673 -20.11 -12.19 -21.60
C LEU A 673 -21.16 -12.24 -20.48
N ALA A 674 -21.65 -11.09 -20.01
CA ALA A 674 -22.69 -11.06 -18.99
C ALA A 674 -24.07 -11.49 -19.56
N ARG A 675 -24.35 -11.15 -20.82
CA ARG A 675 -25.52 -11.68 -21.54
C ARG A 675 -25.48 -13.20 -21.69
N GLN A 676 -24.31 -13.79 -21.96
CA GLN A 676 -24.10 -15.23 -21.98
C GLN A 676 -24.42 -15.85 -20.60
N VAL A 677 -23.95 -15.23 -19.52
CA VAL A 677 -24.27 -15.65 -18.14
C VAL A 677 -25.78 -15.66 -17.89
N ARG A 678 -26.52 -14.61 -18.28
CA ARG A 678 -27.98 -14.59 -18.09
C ARG A 678 -28.71 -15.68 -18.88
N ALA A 679 -28.21 -16.04 -20.06
CA ALA A 679 -28.76 -17.16 -20.81
C ALA A 679 -28.56 -18.47 -20.03
N GLU A 680 -27.38 -18.69 -19.44
CA GLU A 680 -27.12 -19.85 -18.57
C GLU A 680 -27.96 -19.83 -17.29
N VAL A 681 -28.13 -18.68 -16.63
CA VAL A 681 -29.03 -18.52 -15.47
C VAL A 681 -30.44 -18.98 -15.82
N THR A 682 -30.95 -18.56 -16.98
CA THR A 682 -32.29 -18.91 -17.45
C THR A 682 -32.44 -20.42 -17.65
N LYS A 683 -31.43 -21.08 -18.22
CA LYS A 683 -31.37 -22.55 -18.36
C LYS A 683 -31.42 -23.23 -16.99
N TRP A 684 -30.58 -22.80 -16.04
CA TRP A 684 -30.53 -23.37 -14.69
C TRP A 684 -31.83 -23.19 -13.90
N ILE A 685 -32.50 -22.04 -14.02
CA ILE A 685 -33.84 -21.83 -13.45
C ILE A 685 -34.85 -22.81 -14.07
N GLY A 686 -34.75 -23.04 -15.38
CA GLY A 686 -35.53 -24.04 -16.10
C GLY A 686 -35.34 -25.44 -15.52
N VAL A 687 -34.08 -25.90 -15.39
CA VAL A 687 -33.73 -27.19 -14.78
C VAL A 687 -34.27 -27.30 -13.36
N ASN A 688 -34.17 -26.24 -12.56
CA ASN A 688 -34.60 -26.24 -11.17
C ASN A 688 -36.11 -26.46 -11.02
N ARG A 689 -36.90 -26.00 -11.99
CA ARG A 689 -38.36 -26.14 -12.02
C ARG A 689 -38.83 -27.50 -12.56
N ARG A 690 -37.95 -28.32 -13.14
CA ARG A 690 -38.36 -29.58 -13.78
C ARG A 690 -38.92 -30.60 -12.77
N PRO A 691 -40.07 -31.24 -13.06
CA PRO A 691 -40.69 -32.21 -12.16
C PRO A 691 -39.86 -33.49 -12.00
N ARG A 692 -39.88 -34.08 -10.81
CA ARG A 692 -39.05 -35.24 -10.43
C ARG A 692 -39.28 -36.51 -11.28
N LYS A 693 -40.47 -36.68 -11.87
CA LYS A 693 -40.84 -37.87 -12.66
C LYS A 693 -40.63 -37.57 -14.14
N ARG A 694 -39.46 -37.96 -14.67
CA ARG A 694 -39.11 -37.83 -16.10
C ARG A 694 -40.12 -38.58 -16.96
N LYS A 695 -40.77 -37.89 -17.91
CA LYS A 695 -41.23 -38.54 -19.15
C LYS A 695 -39.97 -38.82 -20.00
N ARG A 696 -39.88 -40.04 -20.52
CA ARG A 696 -38.75 -40.56 -21.32
C ARG A 696 -38.51 -39.63 -22.53
N ARG A 697 -37.26 -39.13 -22.68
CA ARG A 697 -36.69 -38.38 -23.84
C ARG A 697 -36.80 -36.84 -23.90
N GLU A 698 -36.45 -36.11 -22.84
CA GLU A 698 -35.99 -34.72 -23.03
C GLU A 698 -34.48 -34.71 -23.32
N LYS A 699 -34.05 -33.93 -24.33
CA LYS A 699 -32.62 -33.66 -24.61
C LYS A 699 -31.97 -33.10 -23.35
N GLU A 700 -30.77 -33.60 -23.02
CA GLU A 700 -29.94 -32.98 -21.98
C GLU A 700 -29.65 -31.53 -22.39
N GLU A 701 -29.79 -30.61 -21.44
CA GLU A 701 -29.41 -29.23 -21.68
C GLU A 701 -27.90 -29.15 -21.88
N VAL A 702 -27.50 -28.42 -22.91
CA VAL A 702 -26.10 -28.14 -23.20
C VAL A 702 -25.76 -26.81 -22.52
N PHE A 703 -24.82 -26.90 -21.59
CA PHE A 703 -24.26 -25.76 -20.85
C PHE A 703 -22.94 -25.34 -21.48
N GLU A 704 -22.68 -24.04 -21.46
CA GLU A 704 -21.46 -23.48 -22.03
C GLU A 704 -20.30 -23.55 -21.03
N LYS A 705 -19.07 -23.60 -21.54
CA LYS A 705 -17.89 -23.44 -20.68
C LYS A 705 -17.73 -21.95 -20.38
N LEU A 706 -17.79 -21.60 -19.11
CA LEU A 706 -17.72 -20.22 -18.63
C LEU A 706 -16.33 -19.91 -18.05
N LEU A 707 -15.90 -18.66 -18.19
CA LEU A 707 -14.72 -18.13 -17.49
C LEU A 707 -15.00 -18.00 -15.98
N PRO A 708 -13.98 -17.91 -15.12
CA PRO A 708 -14.21 -17.77 -13.68
C PRO A 708 -15.05 -16.54 -13.30
N ASP A 709 -14.80 -15.37 -13.88
CA ASP A 709 -15.64 -14.17 -13.67
C ASP A 709 -17.11 -14.39 -14.10
N GLN A 710 -17.33 -15.17 -15.17
CA GLN A 710 -18.68 -15.53 -15.60
C GLN A 710 -19.34 -16.51 -14.63
N LEU A 711 -18.58 -17.43 -14.05
CA LEU A 711 -19.05 -18.34 -13.01
C LEU A 711 -19.41 -17.57 -11.75
N VAL A 712 -18.58 -16.63 -11.28
CA VAL A 712 -18.90 -15.75 -10.14
C VAL A 712 -20.24 -15.05 -10.40
N LEU A 713 -20.41 -14.42 -11.56
CA LEU A 713 -21.65 -13.73 -11.92
C LEU A 713 -22.85 -14.69 -11.99
N LEU A 714 -22.67 -15.88 -12.56
CA LEU A 714 -23.70 -16.92 -12.62
C LEU A 714 -24.17 -17.31 -11.22
N LEU A 715 -23.23 -17.56 -10.31
CA LEU A 715 -23.53 -17.98 -8.94
C LEU A 715 -24.20 -16.84 -8.15
N GLU A 716 -23.81 -15.58 -8.34
CA GLU A 716 -24.50 -14.42 -7.76
C GLU A 716 -25.97 -14.34 -8.20
N HIS A 717 -26.26 -14.52 -9.48
CA HIS A 717 -27.64 -14.52 -9.99
C HIS A 717 -28.45 -15.71 -9.46
N LEU A 718 -27.80 -16.86 -9.27
CA LEU A 718 -28.43 -18.03 -8.68
C LEU A 718 -28.66 -17.85 -7.18
N LEU A 719 -27.81 -17.10 -6.47
CA LEU A 719 -28.02 -16.72 -5.07
C LEU A 719 -29.29 -15.88 -4.92
N GLU A 720 -29.66 -15.05 -5.88
CA GLU A 720 -30.92 -14.29 -5.82
C GLU A 720 -32.18 -15.19 -5.86
N GLN A 721 -32.06 -16.46 -6.26
CA GLN A 721 -33.19 -17.38 -6.30
C GLN A 721 -33.60 -17.81 -4.88
N LYS A 722 -34.91 -17.77 -4.62
CA LYS A 722 -35.46 -18.19 -3.31
C LYS A 722 -35.15 -19.64 -2.96
N THR A 723 -35.19 -20.54 -3.95
CA THR A 723 -34.98 -21.98 -3.73
C THR A 723 -34.28 -22.63 -4.91
N LEU A 724 -33.18 -23.34 -4.64
CA LEU A 724 -32.57 -24.29 -5.57
C LEU A 724 -32.65 -25.70 -5.01
N SER A 725 -33.04 -26.66 -5.85
CA SER A 725 -33.19 -28.05 -5.45
C SER A 725 -31.82 -28.71 -5.26
N PRO A 726 -31.68 -29.69 -4.35
CA PRO A 726 -30.45 -30.46 -4.19
C PRO A 726 -29.98 -31.16 -5.47
N ARG A 727 -30.90 -31.49 -6.39
CA ARG A 727 -30.55 -32.07 -7.70
C ARG A 727 -29.90 -31.02 -8.61
N THR A 728 -30.43 -29.80 -8.60
CA THR A 728 -29.90 -28.68 -9.37
C THR A 728 -28.50 -28.33 -8.89
N LEU A 729 -28.30 -28.17 -7.58
CA LEU A 729 -27.00 -27.88 -6.99
C LEU A 729 -25.97 -28.98 -7.30
N GLN A 730 -26.39 -30.25 -7.24
CA GLN A 730 -25.53 -31.36 -7.62
C GLN A 730 -25.15 -31.36 -9.11
N SER A 731 -26.08 -31.01 -10.00
CA SER A 731 -25.78 -30.86 -11.42
C SER A 731 -24.86 -29.68 -11.67
N LEU A 732 -25.09 -28.53 -11.01
CA LEU A 732 -24.28 -27.32 -11.15
C LEU A 732 -22.81 -27.58 -10.79
N GLN A 733 -22.57 -28.21 -9.63
CA GLN A 733 -21.23 -28.64 -9.21
C GLN A 733 -20.55 -29.54 -10.23
N ARG A 734 -21.28 -30.49 -10.84
CA ARG A 734 -20.71 -31.41 -11.84
C ARG A 734 -20.42 -30.73 -13.17
N THR A 735 -21.28 -29.81 -13.60
CA THR A 735 -21.11 -29.13 -14.89
C THR A 735 -19.86 -28.24 -14.88
N TYR A 736 -19.66 -27.48 -13.81
CA TYR A 736 -18.59 -26.47 -13.74
C TYR A 736 -17.42 -26.85 -12.83
N HIS A 737 -17.46 -28.02 -12.19
CA HIS A 737 -16.43 -28.46 -11.25
C HIS A 737 -16.12 -27.40 -10.16
N LEU A 738 -17.15 -26.81 -9.55
CA LEU A 738 -17.01 -25.58 -8.74
C LEU A 738 -16.01 -25.70 -7.58
N GLN A 739 -15.89 -26.90 -6.99
CA GLN A 739 -14.90 -27.21 -5.95
C GLN A 739 -13.43 -27.11 -6.38
N ASP A 740 -13.16 -27.19 -7.69
CA ASP A 740 -11.81 -27.15 -8.27
C ASP A 740 -11.51 -25.81 -8.96
N GLN A 741 -12.45 -24.87 -8.90
CA GLN A 741 -12.30 -23.51 -9.43
C GLN A 741 -11.52 -22.61 -8.46
N ASP A 742 -11.30 -21.36 -8.87
CA ASP A 742 -10.58 -20.39 -8.04
C ASP A 742 -11.37 -20.03 -6.77
N ALA A 743 -10.69 -19.36 -5.84
CA ALA A 743 -11.27 -19.02 -4.53
C ALA A 743 -12.52 -18.14 -4.65
N GLU A 744 -12.61 -17.25 -5.64
CA GLU A 744 -13.79 -16.41 -5.85
C GLU A 744 -15.01 -17.23 -6.27
N VAL A 745 -14.85 -18.18 -7.20
CA VAL A 745 -15.95 -19.08 -7.59
C VAL A 745 -16.31 -20.02 -6.43
N ARG A 746 -15.32 -20.55 -5.72
CA ARG A 746 -15.54 -21.43 -4.55
C ARG A 746 -16.26 -20.71 -3.42
N HIS A 747 -15.97 -19.44 -3.18
CA HIS A 747 -16.67 -18.62 -2.20
C HIS A 747 -18.17 -18.54 -2.51
N ARG A 748 -18.52 -18.13 -3.74
CA ARG A 748 -19.93 -18.01 -4.18
C ARG A 748 -20.65 -19.37 -4.18
N TRP A 749 -19.92 -20.44 -4.48
CA TRP A 749 -20.45 -21.81 -4.35
C TRP A 749 -20.76 -22.17 -2.89
N CYS A 750 -19.89 -21.81 -1.95
CA CYS A 750 -20.12 -22.02 -0.54
C CYS A 750 -21.36 -21.26 -0.04
N GLU A 751 -21.55 -20.01 -0.45
CA GLU A 751 -22.77 -19.25 -0.13
C GLU A 751 -24.03 -19.96 -0.62
N LEU A 752 -24.03 -20.53 -1.84
CA LEU A 752 -25.17 -21.29 -2.35
C LEU A 752 -25.45 -22.55 -1.52
N ILE A 753 -24.40 -23.24 -1.08
CA ILE A 753 -24.52 -24.40 -0.19
C ILE A 753 -25.19 -24.00 1.13
N VAL A 754 -24.74 -22.87 1.70
CA VAL A 754 -25.25 -22.34 2.97
C VAL A 754 -26.69 -21.90 2.81
N LYS A 755 -26.99 -21.00 1.87
CA LYS A 755 -28.33 -20.46 1.60
C LYS A 755 -29.39 -21.54 1.39
N HIS A 756 -29.06 -22.60 0.64
CA HIS A 756 -30.00 -23.67 0.32
C HIS A 756 -29.87 -24.92 1.18
N LYS A 757 -29.13 -24.85 2.29
CA LYS A 757 -28.95 -25.95 3.27
C LYS A 757 -28.54 -27.27 2.59
N PHE A 758 -27.62 -27.20 1.62
CA PHE A 758 -27.18 -28.36 0.85
C PHE A 758 -26.14 -29.19 1.63
N THR A 759 -26.61 -29.86 2.67
CA THR A 759 -25.81 -30.62 3.66
C THR A 759 -24.76 -31.57 3.06
N LYS A 760 -25.01 -32.15 1.87
CA LYS A 760 -24.07 -33.04 1.19
C LYS A 760 -22.74 -32.37 0.81
N ALA A 761 -22.73 -31.04 0.72
CA ALA A 761 -21.55 -30.27 0.33
C ALA A 761 -20.96 -29.42 1.48
N TYR A 762 -21.38 -29.63 2.73
CA TYR A 762 -20.82 -28.91 3.87
C TYR A 762 -19.31 -29.13 4.06
N LYS A 763 -18.78 -30.25 3.57
CA LYS A 763 -17.32 -30.47 3.55
C LYS A 763 -16.58 -29.44 2.68
N SER A 764 -17.20 -28.92 1.63
CA SER A 764 -16.63 -27.84 0.82
C SER A 764 -16.54 -26.53 1.59
N VAL A 765 -17.58 -26.21 2.37
CA VAL A 765 -17.60 -25.03 3.26
C VAL A 765 -16.52 -25.17 4.34
N GLU A 766 -16.43 -26.34 4.98
CA GLU A 766 -15.39 -26.63 5.98
C GLU A 766 -13.97 -26.46 5.42
N ARG A 767 -13.74 -26.96 4.20
CA ARG A 767 -12.46 -26.83 3.51
C ARG A 767 -12.14 -25.36 3.22
N PHE A 768 -13.10 -24.60 2.68
CA PHE A 768 -12.92 -23.19 2.35
C PHE A 768 -12.57 -22.35 3.58
N LEU A 769 -13.27 -22.53 4.70
CA LEU A 769 -13.01 -21.81 5.95
C LEU A 769 -11.64 -22.10 6.57
N GLN A 770 -11.03 -23.24 6.23
CA GLN A 770 -9.70 -23.65 6.74
C GLN A 770 -8.57 -23.22 5.79
N GLU A 771 -8.75 -23.42 4.49
CA GLU A 771 -7.72 -23.23 3.46
C GLU A 771 -7.69 -21.79 2.90
N ASP A 772 -8.82 -21.07 2.90
CA ASP A 772 -8.98 -19.77 2.24
C ASP A 772 -9.40 -18.67 3.23
N GLN A 773 -8.67 -18.54 4.34
CA GLN A 773 -9.06 -17.64 5.44
C GLN A 773 -9.14 -16.17 5.01
N ALA A 774 -8.31 -15.74 4.05
CA ALA A 774 -8.35 -14.41 3.44
C ALA A 774 -9.73 -14.02 2.86
N MET A 775 -10.58 -15.01 2.56
CA MET A 775 -11.93 -14.80 2.04
C MET A 775 -13.02 -15.44 2.93
N GLY A 776 -12.63 -16.25 3.92
CA GLY A 776 -13.55 -17.09 4.68
C GLY A 776 -14.33 -16.36 5.76
N VAL A 777 -13.88 -15.18 6.21
CA VAL A 777 -14.46 -14.49 7.38
C VAL A 777 -15.96 -14.25 7.22
N TYR A 778 -16.42 -13.70 6.10
CA TYR A 778 -17.85 -13.41 5.86
C TYR A 778 -18.74 -14.67 5.87
N LEU A 779 -18.18 -15.80 5.47
CA LEU A 779 -18.93 -17.05 5.38
C LEU A 779 -19.31 -17.60 6.77
N TYR A 780 -18.60 -17.20 7.83
CA TYR A 780 -19.05 -17.44 9.22
C TYR A 780 -20.37 -16.73 9.50
N GLY A 781 -20.50 -15.45 9.12
CA GLY A 781 -21.74 -14.69 9.26
C GLY A 781 -22.91 -15.36 8.52
N GLU A 782 -22.70 -15.75 7.25
CA GLU A 782 -23.72 -16.44 6.45
C GLU A 782 -24.22 -17.75 7.10
N LEU A 783 -23.32 -18.51 7.75
CA LEU A 783 -23.69 -19.73 8.48
C LEU A 783 -24.55 -19.45 9.71
N MET A 784 -24.50 -18.24 10.26
CA MET A 784 -25.25 -17.83 11.44
C MET A 784 -26.63 -17.24 11.11
N VAL A 785 -26.75 -16.49 10.00
CA VAL A 785 -27.97 -15.74 9.61
C VAL A 785 -29.23 -16.62 9.57
N SER A 786 -29.15 -17.87 9.14
CA SER A 786 -30.33 -18.73 8.97
C SER A 786 -30.82 -19.41 10.27
N GLU A 787 -30.11 -19.21 11.39
CA GLU A 787 -30.34 -19.86 12.68
C GLU A 787 -30.44 -21.40 12.61
N ASP A 788 -29.82 -22.02 11.59
CA ASP A 788 -29.83 -23.47 11.42
C ASP A 788 -28.81 -24.14 12.35
N ALA A 789 -29.28 -24.98 13.27
CA ALA A 789 -28.44 -25.63 14.27
C ALA A 789 -27.23 -26.40 13.67
N ARG A 790 -27.36 -26.99 12.47
CA ARG A 790 -26.24 -27.70 11.84
C ARG A 790 -25.21 -26.74 11.27
N GLN A 791 -25.64 -25.60 10.74
CA GLN A 791 -24.74 -24.56 10.20
C GLN A 791 -24.01 -23.84 11.33
N GLN A 792 -24.71 -23.47 12.41
CA GLN A 792 -24.08 -22.87 13.59
C GLN A 792 -23.06 -23.84 14.22
N GLN A 793 -23.37 -25.14 14.29
CA GLN A 793 -22.41 -26.14 14.76
C GLN A 793 -21.21 -26.31 13.83
N LEU A 794 -21.43 -26.23 12.51
CA LEU A 794 -20.35 -26.25 11.52
C LEU A 794 -19.42 -25.05 11.71
N ALA A 795 -19.98 -23.85 11.82
CA ALA A 795 -19.25 -22.60 12.03
C ALA A 795 -18.40 -22.67 13.30
N ARG A 796 -19.00 -22.99 14.45
CA ARG A 796 -18.27 -23.13 15.72
C ARG A 796 -17.19 -24.20 15.65
N ARG A 797 -17.43 -25.33 14.99
CA ARG A 797 -16.42 -26.39 14.83
C ARG A 797 -15.24 -25.94 13.96
N CYS A 798 -15.49 -25.22 12.87
CA CYS A 798 -14.44 -24.67 12.02
C CYS A 798 -13.61 -23.65 12.79
N PHE A 799 -14.27 -22.71 13.48
CA PHE A 799 -13.59 -21.68 14.26
C PHE A 799 -12.73 -22.28 15.37
N GLU A 800 -13.23 -23.25 16.13
CA GLU A 800 -12.44 -23.93 17.16
C GLU A 800 -11.18 -24.62 16.62
N ARG A 801 -11.16 -25.04 15.35
CA ARG A 801 -9.98 -25.65 14.73
C ARG A 801 -8.97 -24.63 14.22
N THR A 802 -9.42 -23.43 13.86
CA THR A 802 -8.57 -22.44 13.19
C THR A 802 -8.23 -21.24 14.06
N LYS A 803 -8.97 -20.96 15.14
CA LYS A 803 -8.86 -19.72 15.93
C LYS A 803 -7.44 -19.37 16.40
N GLU A 804 -6.63 -20.37 16.75
CA GLU A 804 -5.24 -20.15 17.21
C GLU A 804 -4.30 -19.80 16.07
N GLN A 805 -4.65 -20.19 14.85
CA GLN A 805 -3.87 -19.91 13.65
C GLN A 805 -4.40 -18.70 12.91
N MET A 806 -5.68 -18.32 13.06
CA MET A 806 -6.27 -17.16 12.40
C MET A 806 -5.55 -15.85 12.79
N ASP A 807 -5.52 -14.91 11.85
CA ASP A 807 -5.16 -13.53 12.14
C ASP A 807 -5.98 -12.98 13.33
N ARG A 808 -5.35 -12.21 14.21
CA ARG A 808 -5.96 -11.76 15.47
C ARG A 808 -7.22 -10.94 15.23
N SER A 809 -7.17 -9.99 14.29
CA SER A 809 -8.32 -9.15 13.93
C SER A 809 -9.45 -9.99 13.36
N SER A 810 -9.12 -10.93 12.46
CA SER A 810 -10.08 -11.85 11.87
C SER A 810 -10.72 -12.77 12.91
N ALA A 811 -9.94 -13.30 13.85
CA ALA A 811 -10.43 -14.15 14.92
C ALA A 811 -11.39 -13.41 15.85
N GLN A 812 -11.11 -12.14 16.17
CA GLN A 812 -11.99 -11.30 16.97
C GLN A 812 -13.34 -11.08 16.27
N VAL A 813 -13.32 -10.67 15.00
CA VAL A 813 -14.54 -10.44 14.22
C VAL A 813 -15.38 -11.72 14.09
N VAL A 814 -14.75 -12.86 13.83
CA VAL A 814 -15.48 -14.14 13.77
C VAL A 814 -16.03 -14.54 15.14
N ALA A 815 -15.31 -14.29 16.24
CA ALA A 815 -15.83 -14.57 17.57
C ALA A 815 -17.10 -13.75 17.86
N GLU A 816 -17.10 -12.45 17.52
CA GLU A 816 -18.25 -11.55 17.67
C GLU A 816 -19.46 -11.99 16.83
N MET A 817 -19.24 -12.63 15.68
CA MET A 817 -20.34 -13.20 14.88
C MET A 817 -20.93 -14.49 15.47
N LEU A 818 -20.15 -15.26 16.24
CA LEU A 818 -20.53 -16.61 16.68
C LEU A 818 -21.13 -16.68 18.09
N PHE A 819 -20.80 -15.70 18.94
CA PHE A 819 -21.06 -15.68 20.39
C PHE A 819 -21.66 -14.34 20.80
#